data_AF-A0A2J5I253-F1
#
_entry.id   AF-A0A2J5I253-F1
#
_cell.length_a   1.000
_cell.length_b   1.000
_cell.length_c   1.000
_cell.angle_alpha   90.00
_cell.angle_beta   90.00
_cell.angle_gamma   90.00
#
_symmetry.space_group_name_H-M   'P 1'
#
loop_
_entity.id
_entity.type
_entity.pdbx_description
1 polymer ?
#
loop_
_entity_poly.entity_id
_entity_poly.type
_entity_poly.pdbx_seq_one_letter_code
_entity_poly.pdbx_strand_id
1 'polypeptide(L)'
;MVLAWMGMAQESTSPVAENFAGHLLHYVSTKGMDALSSEWDKGARLFFQNSDRSPMDFSNTRSVELNYENLRLSLPRKSVPVHDFAKQWQSDPAYKSMAVEHLMRIVKEDVQAITLNPVFGGLWRAVCADRKYSRRQEILDAFSASLNQLTDAGIKEEMKIWLEESYDRSAELAEIINRVPAEEKFPCVFLDPTLDFGNDNDSTTPLTRFQLLEIGRSCSGNVLRRLGRVLTQLTYVESARDMPEHIATISVDQVPRIPLSLARNEHDRQFWKLLFHLIVPGTRLSARPAALVAALCLRLGLTPLAVVAEQEMLGFRGKWSDVSVPENWTIDCMSLLLDADEMYRSHFKQGASRVREDGEKDCPRQLLSTVDRTLFQQLIAFKIVESNLDAPLTARVPWTPDKTKASIGPLVFCQTCQYPRSVTIMGDQGTCGLCLAEDYLSQQEKKVRIHGHVSRDMTAGSDATWVECNEPKCRGQYVVYNPECLSVRAKCYYCRFRGPPQSRRPSPVVECHKCLNRMIWPHAYRPASFAEDAFTCPHCESGLPTTMELEVTARQIAAENTLAWLIRDAMDPDRSPFTGRSLFNTISAMGTDGFLTRIALFPPQETALTQSAKPIRNAGDLLSTLQGFVTSRKTSEVDCSLCFFTFRPDTLHAACGRRGCGQRICTACITHWYGLNGPGRIINSAALACPFCRRLPTARTLSKFGMGIHAVQGLVDAVRDHGTWIYAWCGDCGSAKQYLERTCARETRRALANWSCEECVDERRQRIRTERDLAGMMAETRMSQGVAKRIRMIKPCPQCGTMTHCISGCGHIQCPVGECGSHWCYFCGDSFAEDTIYHHMNGVHGGIYLAETDDEDTDL
;
A
#
# COMPACT_ATOMS: atom_id res chain seq x y z
N MET A 1 -38.11 -8.88 -27.42
CA MET A 1 -38.89 -9.71 -28.36
C MET A 1 -38.65 -11.22 -28.19
N VAL A 2 -37.42 -11.72 -28.34
CA VAL A 2 -37.09 -13.17 -28.25
C VAL A 2 -37.44 -13.79 -26.89
N LEU A 3 -37.11 -13.14 -25.78
CA LEU A 3 -37.43 -13.63 -24.42
C LEU A 3 -38.94 -13.75 -24.16
N ALA A 4 -39.74 -12.82 -24.71
CA ALA A 4 -41.20 -12.84 -24.61
C ALA A 4 -41.79 -13.99 -25.44
N TRP A 5 -41.25 -14.24 -26.63
CA TRP A 5 -41.60 -15.40 -27.47
C TRP A 5 -41.24 -16.74 -26.80
N MET A 6 -40.09 -16.80 -26.09
CA MET A 6 -39.64 -17.98 -25.33
C MET A 6 -40.41 -18.22 -24.01
N GLY A 7 -41.18 -17.25 -23.53
CA GLY A 7 -41.95 -17.35 -22.28
C GLY A 7 -41.13 -17.23 -20.99
N MET A 8 -39.91 -16.66 -21.04
CA MET A 8 -38.92 -16.67 -19.94
C MET A 8 -38.84 -15.34 -19.15
N ALA A 9 -39.96 -14.63 -18.97
CA ALA A 9 -39.97 -13.31 -18.32
C ALA A 9 -39.82 -13.40 -16.79
N GLN A 10 -38.97 -12.55 -16.19
CA GLN A 10 -39.00 -12.24 -14.75
C GLN A 10 -40.10 -11.21 -14.46
N GLU A 11 -40.78 -11.34 -13.32
CA GLU A 11 -41.54 -10.25 -12.69
C GLU A 11 -40.52 -9.26 -12.09
N SER A 12 -39.95 -8.37 -12.90
CA SER A 12 -39.08 -7.33 -12.38
C SER A 12 -39.91 -6.20 -11.75
N THR A 13 -39.77 -6.02 -10.44
CA THR A 13 -40.22 -4.86 -9.68
C THR A 13 -39.33 -3.64 -9.98
N SER A 14 -39.56 -3.00 -11.14
CA SER A 14 -39.41 -1.55 -11.35
C SER A 14 -39.67 -1.22 -12.81
N PRO A 15 -40.64 -0.35 -13.15
CA PRO A 15 -40.86 0.11 -14.51
C PRO A 15 -39.90 1.26 -14.78
N VAL A 16 -38.63 0.96 -15.11
CA VAL A 16 -37.88 1.94 -15.88
C VAL A 16 -38.47 1.88 -17.27
N ALA A 17 -39.34 2.85 -17.57
CA ALA A 17 -39.91 3.03 -18.89
C ALA A 17 -38.78 3.39 -19.87
N GLU A 18 -38.09 2.38 -20.39
CA GLU A 18 -37.32 2.54 -21.62
C GLU A 18 -38.32 2.83 -22.74
N ASN A 19 -38.48 4.10 -23.07
CA ASN A 19 -39.21 4.53 -24.26
C ASN A 19 -38.46 4.01 -25.48
N PHE A 20 -38.83 2.84 -25.98
CA PHE A 20 -38.37 2.40 -27.30
C PHE A 20 -38.91 3.42 -28.32
N ALA A 21 -38.04 4.02 -29.12
CA ALA A 21 -38.40 5.03 -30.12
C ALA A 21 -39.14 4.46 -31.35
N GLY A 22 -39.92 3.38 -31.18
CA GLY A 22 -40.56 2.62 -32.24
C GLY A 22 -42.03 2.31 -31.96
N HIS A 23 -42.77 1.96 -33.02
CA HIS A 23 -44.16 1.53 -32.93
C HIS A 23 -44.29 0.10 -33.44
N LEU A 24 -45.10 -0.71 -32.76
CA LEU A 24 -45.52 -2.02 -33.25
C LEU A 24 -46.77 -1.85 -34.12
N LEU A 25 -46.66 -2.23 -35.40
CA LEU A 25 -47.80 -2.30 -36.30
C LEU A 25 -48.38 -3.71 -36.28
N HIS A 26 -49.69 -3.83 -36.06
CA HIS A 26 -50.40 -5.10 -36.15
C HIS A 26 -51.60 -4.98 -37.08
N TYR A 27 -51.89 -6.03 -37.84
CA TYR A 27 -53.07 -6.06 -38.70
C TYR A 27 -54.34 -6.09 -37.84
N VAL A 28 -55.31 -5.23 -38.16
CA VAL A 28 -56.62 -5.17 -37.49
C VAL A 28 -57.45 -6.40 -37.86
N SER A 29 -57.29 -6.91 -39.08
CA SER A 29 -57.93 -8.13 -39.59
C SER A 29 -56.99 -8.84 -40.55
N THR A 30 -56.89 -10.17 -40.45
CA THR A 30 -56.24 -11.06 -41.43
C THR A 30 -57.23 -11.63 -42.44
N LYS A 31 -58.52 -11.26 -42.35
CA LYS A 31 -59.58 -11.79 -43.21
C LYS A 31 -59.36 -11.37 -44.67
N GLY A 32 -59.26 -12.37 -45.55
CA GLY A 32 -59.00 -12.17 -46.98
C GLY A 32 -57.53 -12.30 -47.36
N MET A 33 -56.61 -12.43 -46.39
CA MET A 33 -55.18 -12.66 -46.65
C MET A 33 -54.94 -14.02 -47.31
N ASP A 34 -55.64 -15.07 -46.87
CA ASP A 34 -55.52 -16.45 -47.40
C ASP A 34 -56.08 -16.60 -48.83
N ALA A 35 -56.85 -15.61 -49.30
CA ALA A 35 -57.43 -15.59 -50.65
C ALA A 35 -56.57 -14.84 -51.67
N LEU A 36 -55.44 -14.27 -51.23
CA LEU A 36 -54.49 -13.60 -52.11
C LEU A 36 -53.57 -14.63 -52.74
N SER A 37 -53.43 -14.53 -54.05
CA SER A 37 -52.52 -15.38 -54.82
C SER A 37 -51.16 -14.71 -55.02
N SER A 38 -51.11 -13.38 -54.90
CA SER A 38 -49.92 -12.58 -55.16
C SER A 38 -49.94 -11.27 -54.38
N GLU A 39 -48.76 -10.78 -53.99
CA GLU A 39 -48.55 -9.44 -53.41
C GLU A 39 -48.96 -8.31 -54.39
N TRP A 40 -49.16 -8.64 -55.66
CA TRP A 40 -49.60 -7.75 -56.72
C TRP A 40 -51.13 -7.66 -56.84
N ASP A 41 -51.87 -8.48 -56.10
CA ASP A 41 -53.33 -8.47 -56.11
C ASP A 41 -53.89 -7.15 -55.55
N LYS A 42 -55.01 -6.66 -56.10
CA LYS A 42 -55.63 -5.41 -55.64
C LYS A 42 -55.97 -5.42 -54.14
N GLY A 43 -56.34 -6.57 -53.60
CA GLY A 43 -56.62 -6.77 -52.17
C GLY A 43 -55.38 -6.91 -51.30
N ALA A 44 -54.20 -7.17 -51.89
CA ALA A 44 -52.95 -7.32 -51.17
C ALA A 44 -52.43 -6.00 -50.58
N ARG A 45 -52.91 -4.86 -51.08
CA ARG A 45 -52.55 -3.51 -50.59
C ARG A 45 -52.91 -3.26 -49.12
N LEU A 46 -53.86 -4.02 -48.56
CA LEU A 46 -54.24 -3.97 -47.15
C LEU A 46 -53.25 -4.72 -46.23
N PHE A 47 -52.30 -5.45 -46.82
CA PHE A 47 -51.37 -6.32 -46.10
C PHE A 47 -49.90 -6.05 -46.45
N PHE A 48 -49.57 -5.77 -47.72
CA PHE A 48 -48.19 -5.67 -48.21
C PHE A 48 -47.90 -4.31 -48.87
N GLN A 49 -46.68 -3.81 -48.69
CA GLN A 49 -46.18 -2.59 -49.32
C GLN A 49 -45.54 -2.92 -50.68
N ASN A 50 -45.89 -2.19 -51.74
CA ASN A 50 -45.27 -2.32 -53.06
C ASN A 50 -44.69 -0.96 -53.47
N SER A 51 -43.41 -0.92 -53.85
CA SER A 51 -42.62 0.32 -54.01
C SER A 51 -43.12 1.26 -55.12
N ASP A 52 -43.90 0.76 -56.08
CA ASP A 52 -44.23 1.49 -57.31
C ASP A 52 -45.59 2.22 -57.31
N ARG A 53 -46.35 2.28 -56.20
CA ARG A 53 -47.61 3.07 -56.14
C ARG A 53 -47.91 3.69 -54.78
N SER A 54 -47.86 5.04 -54.70
CA SER A 54 -48.52 5.94 -53.71
C SER A 54 -48.37 5.63 -52.20
N PRO A 55 -48.69 6.56 -51.26
CA PRO A 55 -48.37 6.38 -49.84
C PRO A 55 -49.20 5.26 -49.20
N MET A 56 -48.64 4.62 -48.16
CA MET A 56 -49.18 3.45 -47.45
C MET A 56 -50.67 3.58 -47.10
N ASP A 57 -51.46 2.53 -47.41
CA ASP A 57 -52.82 2.38 -46.90
C ASP A 57 -52.78 1.73 -45.51
N PHE A 58 -52.74 2.57 -44.48
CA PHE A 58 -52.72 2.13 -43.07
C PHE A 58 -54.08 1.69 -42.53
N SER A 59 -55.13 1.60 -43.36
CA SER A 59 -56.51 1.34 -42.90
C SER A 59 -56.68 -0.01 -42.21
N ASN A 60 -55.84 -1.01 -42.50
CA ASN A 60 -55.87 -2.34 -41.87
C ASN A 60 -54.73 -2.56 -40.86
N THR A 61 -53.99 -1.52 -40.48
CA THR A 61 -52.91 -1.62 -39.48
C THR A 61 -53.18 -0.69 -38.32
N ARG A 62 -53.06 -1.20 -37.11
CA ARG A 62 -53.07 -0.39 -35.90
C ARG A 62 -51.65 -0.26 -35.36
N SER A 63 -51.29 0.97 -35.01
CA SER A 63 -50.01 1.30 -34.41
C SER A 63 -50.16 1.35 -32.89
N VAL A 64 -49.29 0.64 -32.18
CA VAL A 64 -49.22 0.67 -30.72
C VAL A 64 -47.78 0.99 -30.32
N GLU A 65 -47.60 1.75 -29.27
CA GLU A 65 -46.29 2.07 -28.73
C GLU A 65 -45.53 0.78 -28.38
N LEU A 66 -44.28 0.69 -28.84
CA LEU A 66 -43.46 -0.48 -28.64
C LEU A 66 -43.00 -0.52 -27.18
N ASN A 67 -43.67 -1.31 -26.35
CA ASN A 67 -43.25 -1.57 -24.97
C ASN A 67 -43.39 -3.06 -24.63
N TYR A 68 -42.79 -3.46 -23.50
CA TYR A 68 -42.71 -4.86 -23.10
C TYR A 68 -44.08 -5.52 -22.91
N GLU A 69 -45.04 -4.81 -22.31
CA GLU A 69 -46.40 -5.30 -22.09
C GLU A 69 -47.16 -5.52 -23.41
N ASN A 70 -47.05 -4.57 -24.34
CA ASN A 70 -47.68 -4.67 -25.66
C ASN A 70 -47.07 -5.81 -26.50
N LEU A 71 -45.75 -6.04 -26.39
CA LEU A 71 -45.09 -7.19 -27.02
C LEU A 71 -45.53 -8.51 -26.39
N ARG A 72 -45.68 -8.57 -25.06
CA ARG A 72 -46.13 -9.76 -24.33
C ARG A 72 -47.56 -10.17 -24.68
N LEU A 73 -48.44 -9.19 -24.90
CA LEU A 73 -49.84 -9.43 -25.31
C LEU A 73 -49.97 -9.84 -26.78
N SER A 74 -49.07 -9.34 -27.65
CA SER A 74 -49.22 -9.45 -29.10
C SER A 74 -48.37 -10.54 -29.75
N LEU A 75 -47.31 -11.03 -29.08
CA LEU A 75 -46.46 -12.09 -29.61
C LEU A 75 -47.01 -13.49 -29.24
N PRO A 76 -47.11 -14.42 -30.20
CA PRO A 76 -47.43 -15.80 -29.90
C PRO A 76 -46.33 -16.44 -29.05
N ARG A 77 -46.72 -17.14 -27.97
CA ARG A 77 -45.78 -17.92 -27.15
C ARG A 77 -45.44 -19.23 -27.84
N LYS A 78 -44.21 -19.72 -27.62
CA LYS A 78 -43.81 -21.06 -28.07
C LYS A 78 -44.71 -22.13 -27.45
N SER A 79 -45.14 -23.11 -28.25
CA SER A 79 -46.03 -24.21 -27.84
C SER A 79 -45.39 -25.19 -26.85
N VAL A 80 -44.06 -25.22 -26.78
CA VAL A 80 -43.28 -26.01 -25.82
C VAL A 80 -42.48 -25.06 -24.93
N PRO A 81 -42.71 -25.05 -23.60
CA PRO A 81 -41.95 -24.21 -22.67
C PRO A 81 -40.46 -24.51 -22.76
N VAL A 82 -39.64 -23.47 -22.86
CA VAL A 82 -38.18 -23.62 -22.79
C VAL A 82 -37.84 -24.15 -21.39
N HIS A 83 -37.00 -25.19 -21.30
CA HIS A 83 -36.57 -25.72 -20.02
C HIS A 83 -35.80 -24.66 -19.22
N ASP A 84 -35.98 -24.70 -17.89
CA ASP A 84 -35.23 -23.82 -16.99
C ASP A 84 -33.75 -24.18 -17.04
N PHE A 85 -32.99 -23.34 -17.74
CA PHE A 85 -31.57 -23.49 -17.97
C PHE A 85 -30.76 -23.63 -16.65
N ALA A 86 -31.22 -23.00 -15.56
CA ALA A 86 -30.56 -23.10 -14.26
C ALA A 86 -30.82 -24.46 -13.58
N LYS A 87 -31.94 -25.12 -13.87
CA LYS A 87 -32.20 -26.51 -13.43
C LYS A 87 -31.40 -27.52 -14.24
N GLN A 88 -31.26 -27.30 -15.55
CA GLN A 88 -30.46 -28.16 -16.43
C GLN A 88 -28.97 -28.16 -16.07
N TRP A 89 -28.47 -27.06 -15.48
CA TRP A 89 -27.13 -26.98 -14.90
C TRP A 89 -26.82 -28.10 -13.90
N GLN A 90 -27.79 -28.52 -13.07
CA GLN A 90 -27.53 -29.53 -12.03
C GLN A 90 -27.53 -30.96 -12.57
N SER A 91 -28.20 -31.22 -13.69
CA SER A 91 -28.45 -32.58 -14.20
C SER A 91 -27.51 -33.03 -15.32
N ASP A 92 -26.89 -32.11 -16.07
CA ASP A 92 -26.11 -32.45 -17.27
C ASP A 92 -24.65 -31.90 -17.22
N PRO A 93 -23.64 -32.78 -17.03
CA PRO A 93 -22.22 -32.38 -17.03
C PRO A 93 -21.71 -31.81 -18.36
N ALA A 94 -22.24 -32.26 -19.51
CA ALA A 94 -21.85 -31.74 -20.82
C ALA A 94 -22.40 -30.32 -21.01
N TYR A 95 -23.64 -30.09 -20.57
CA TYR A 95 -24.25 -28.77 -20.52
C TYR A 95 -23.44 -27.78 -19.67
N LYS A 96 -22.90 -28.20 -18.50
CA LYS A 96 -22.06 -27.32 -17.66
C LYS A 96 -20.85 -26.76 -18.41
N SER A 97 -20.19 -27.60 -19.20
CA SER A 97 -18.99 -27.22 -19.95
C SER A 97 -19.33 -26.20 -21.05
N MET A 98 -20.37 -26.48 -21.83
CA MET A 98 -20.87 -25.61 -22.90
C MET A 98 -21.38 -24.26 -22.33
N ALA A 99 -22.16 -24.30 -21.25
CA ALA A 99 -22.69 -23.13 -20.58
C ALA A 99 -21.59 -22.18 -20.08
N VAL A 100 -20.53 -22.74 -19.47
CA VAL A 100 -19.38 -21.94 -18.99
C VAL A 100 -18.57 -21.36 -20.13
N GLU A 101 -18.39 -22.09 -21.23
CA GLU A 101 -17.71 -21.58 -22.42
C GLU A 101 -18.44 -20.34 -22.99
N HIS A 102 -19.76 -20.43 -23.16
CA HIS A 102 -20.55 -19.30 -23.64
C HIS A 102 -20.63 -18.15 -22.65
N LEU A 103 -20.79 -18.42 -21.34
CA LEU A 103 -20.71 -17.35 -20.34
C LEU A 103 -19.33 -16.68 -20.34
N MET A 104 -18.24 -17.44 -20.44
CA MET A 104 -16.89 -16.88 -20.53
C MET A 104 -16.73 -15.95 -21.73
N ARG A 105 -17.33 -16.31 -22.87
CA ARG A 105 -17.35 -15.46 -24.06
C ARG A 105 -18.13 -14.17 -23.82
N ILE A 106 -19.33 -14.26 -23.24
CA ILE A 106 -20.14 -13.09 -22.88
C ILE A 106 -19.38 -12.17 -21.93
N VAL A 107 -18.76 -12.71 -20.87
CA VAL A 107 -17.98 -11.95 -19.89
C VAL A 107 -16.82 -11.16 -20.53
N LYS A 108 -16.19 -11.71 -21.57
CA LYS A 108 -15.06 -11.08 -22.25
C LYS A 108 -15.49 -10.04 -23.29
N GLU A 109 -16.61 -10.28 -23.98
CA GLU A 109 -17.11 -9.42 -25.06
C GLU A 109 -17.98 -8.28 -24.52
N ASP A 110 -18.96 -8.60 -23.67
CA ASP A 110 -19.88 -7.65 -23.05
C ASP A 110 -20.43 -8.20 -21.73
N VAL A 111 -19.80 -7.78 -20.63
CA VAL A 111 -20.19 -8.21 -19.28
C VAL A 111 -21.55 -7.65 -18.85
N GLN A 112 -22.04 -6.56 -19.45
CA GLN A 112 -23.35 -5.98 -19.12
C GLN A 112 -24.50 -6.86 -19.62
N ALA A 113 -24.28 -7.66 -20.67
CA ALA A 113 -25.30 -8.59 -21.15
C ALA A 113 -25.78 -9.57 -20.07
N ILE A 114 -24.97 -9.85 -19.05
CA ILE A 114 -25.33 -10.69 -17.90
C ILE A 114 -26.41 -10.04 -17.03
N THR A 115 -26.39 -8.70 -16.90
CA THR A 115 -27.38 -7.97 -16.09
C THR A 115 -28.68 -7.75 -16.86
N LEU A 116 -28.58 -7.51 -18.18
CA LEU A 116 -29.73 -7.24 -19.06
C LEU A 116 -30.52 -8.50 -19.42
N ASN A 117 -29.89 -9.68 -19.45
CA ASN A 117 -30.54 -10.92 -19.85
C ASN A 117 -30.79 -11.88 -18.67
N PRO A 118 -32.05 -12.14 -18.29
CA PRO A 118 -32.38 -12.98 -17.13
C PRO A 118 -31.91 -14.44 -17.26
N VAL A 119 -31.74 -14.95 -18.49
CA VAL A 119 -31.20 -16.30 -18.72
C VAL A 119 -29.72 -16.35 -18.34
N PHE A 120 -28.93 -15.36 -18.78
CA PHE A 120 -27.52 -15.28 -18.47
C PHE A 120 -27.30 -15.03 -16.97
N GLY A 121 -28.09 -14.15 -16.37
CA GLY A 121 -28.12 -13.93 -14.93
C GLY A 121 -28.47 -15.18 -14.12
N GLY A 122 -29.47 -15.95 -14.58
CA GLY A 122 -29.86 -17.21 -13.96
C GLY A 122 -28.76 -18.28 -14.01
N LEU A 123 -28.14 -18.47 -15.19
CA LEU A 123 -26.99 -19.36 -15.33
C LEU A 123 -25.79 -18.91 -14.49
N TRP A 124 -25.47 -17.62 -14.49
CA TRP A 124 -24.39 -17.05 -13.68
C TRP A 124 -24.56 -17.42 -12.20
N ARG A 125 -25.78 -17.25 -11.67
CA ARG A 125 -26.10 -17.65 -10.29
C ARG A 125 -25.96 -19.15 -10.06
N ALA A 126 -26.38 -19.99 -11.01
CA ALA A 126 -26.22 -21.45 -10.92
C ALA A 126 -24.74 -21.88 -10.89
N VAL A 127 -23.91 -21.28 -11.75
CA VAL A 127 -22.45 -21.47 -11.79
C VAL A 127 -21.81 -21.02 -10.47
N CYS A 128 -22.21 -19.85 -9.97
CA CYS A 128 -21.68 -19.29 -8.72
C CYS A 128 -21.99 -20.19 -7.51
N ALA A 129 -23.17 -20.82 -7.50
CA ALA A 129 -23.62 -21.72 -6.44
C ALA A 129 -22.90 -23.09 -6.43
N ASP A 130 -22.46 -23.59 -7.59
CA ASP A 130 -21.80 -24.90 -7.70
C ASP A 130 -20.29 -24.84 -7.38
N ARG A 131 -19.97 -24.86 -6.08
CA ARG A 131 -18.58 -24.83 -5.60
C ARG A 131 -17.74 -26.06 -5.97
N LYS A 132 -18.34 -27.15 -6.44
CA LYS A 132 -17.63 -28.38 -6.79
C LYS A 132 -17.16 -28.40 -8.25
N TYR A 133 -17.64 -27.47 -9.07
CA TYR A 133 -17.25 -27.39 -10.47
C TYR A 133 -15.83 -26.82 -10.65
N SER A 134 -14.96 -27.57 -11.33
CA SER A 134 -13.52 -27.30 -11.42
C SER A 134 -13.16 -25.98 -12.11
N ARG A 135 -13.94 -25.54 -13.12
CA ARG A 135 -13.69 -24.29 -13.87
C ARG A 135 -14.44 -23.08 -13.32
N ARG A 136 -15.03 -23.18 -12.12
CA ARG A 136 -15.75 -22.06 -11.49
C ARG A 136 -14.84 -20.85 -11.20
N GLN A 137 -13.60 -21.09 -10.78
CA GLN A 137 -12.71 -19.98 -10.42
C GLN A 137 -12.29 -19.18 -11.66
N GLU A 138 -12.00 -19.87 -12.77
CA GLU A 138 -11.62 -19.28 -14.06
C GLU A 138 -12.64 -18.23 -14.53
N ILE A 139 -13.93 -18.55 -14.47
CA ILE A 139 -15.00 -17.65 -14.91
C ILE A 139 -15.25 -16.49 -13.93
N LEU A 140 -15.06 -16.71 -12.61
CA LEU A 140 -15.17 -15.64 -11.61
C LEU A 140 -14.03 -14.62 -11.73
N ASP A 141 -12.82 -15.09 -12.00
CA ASP A 141 -11.64 -14.26 -12.21
C ASP A 141 -11.80 -13.44 -13.49
N ALA A 142 -12.26 -14.07 -14.58
CA ALA A 142 -12.55 -13.38 -15.84
C ALA A 142 -13.61 -12.27 -15.65
N PHE A 143 -14.69 -12.56 -14.91
CA PHE A 143 -15.73 -11.58 -14.63
C PHE A 143 -15.22 -10.40 -13.79
N SER A 144 -14.41 -10.69 -12.77
CA SER A 144 -13.79 -9.65 -11.94
C SER A 144 -12.80 -8.79 -12.74
N ALA A 145 -12.05 -9.39 -13.66
CA ALA A 145 -11.15 -8.68 -14.56
C ALA A 145 -11.91 -7.74 -15.51
N SER A 146 -12.99 -8.24 -16.15
CA SER A 146 -13.84 -7.42 -17.04
C SER A 146 -14.48 -6.25 -16.30
N LEU A 147 -14.96 -6.46 -15.06
CA LEU A 147 -15.50 -5.39 -14.21
C LEU A 147 -14.48 -4.29 -13.88
N ASN A 148 -13.20 -4.65 -13.72
CA ASN A 148 -12.15 -3.69 -13.43
C ASN A 148 -11.72 -2.89 -14.66
N GLN A 149 -11.97 -3.39 -15.87
CA GLN A 149 -11.68 -2.72 -17.13
C GLN A 149 -12.75 -1.69 -17.53
N LEU A 150 -13.94 -1.72 -16.91
CA LEU A 150 -14.99 -0.73 -17.15
C LEU A 150 -14.54 0.66 -16.64
N THR A 151 -14.49 1.62 -17.57
CA THR A 151 -14.16 3.02 -17.31
C THR A 151 -15.35 3.86 -16.88
N ASP A 152 -16.57 3.44 -17.22
CA ASP A 152 -17.81 4.13 -16.87
C ASP A 152 -18.24 3.82 -15.42
N ALA A 153 -18.33 4.85 -14.60
CA ALA A 153 -18.70 4.75 -13.19
C ALA A 153 -20.18 4.40 -12.97
N GLY A 154 -21.08 4.80 -13.88
CA GLY A 154 -22.51 4.53 -13.78
C GLY A 154 -22.83 3.06 -14.02
N ILE A 155 -22.32 2.50 -15.12
CA ILE A 155 -22.43 1.08 -15.46
C ILE A 155 -21.83 0.22 -14.34
N LYS A 156 -20.69 0.63 -13.79
CA LYS A 156 -20.01 -0.10 -12.72
C LYS A 156 -20.83 -0.15 -11.44
N GLU A 157 -21.53 0.92 -11.09
CA GLU A 157 -22.43 0.93 -9.93
C GLU A 157 -23.70 0.11 -10.19
N GLU A 158 -24.29 0.19 -11.39
CA GLU A 158 -25.45 -0.62 -11.78
C GLU A 158 -25.15 -2.12 -11.73
N MET A 159 -24.01 -2.55 -12.28
CA MET A 159 -23.57 -3.94 -12.19
C MET A 159 -23.35 -4.39 -10.75
N LYS A 160 -22.88 -3.50 -9.89
CA LYS A 160 -22.67 -3.77 -8.47
C LYS A 160 -24.00 -3.94 -7.72
N ILE A 161 -25.00 -3.11 -8.02
CA ILE A 161 -26.37 -3.25 -7.51
C ILE A 161 -26.98 -4.59 -7.97
N TRP A 162 -26.90 -4.91 -9.25
CA TRP A 162 -27.41 -6.17 -9.80
C TRP A 162 -26.74 -7.41 -9.19
N LEU A 163 -25.42 -7.34 -8.94
CA LEU A 163 -24.70 -8.38 -8.22
C LEU A 163 -25.27 -8.57 -6.82
N GLU A 164 -25.52 -7.48 -6.09
CA GLU A 164 -26.12 -7.53 -4.77
C GLU A 164 -27.51 -8.17 -4.81
N GLU A 165 -28.39 -7.77 -5.73
CA GLU A 165 -29.73 -8.34 -5.93
C GLU A 165 -29.68 -9.83 -6.32
N SER A 166 -28.70 -10.24 -7.12
CA SER A 166 -28.51 -11.64 -7.50
C SER A 166 -28.09 -12.56 -6.33
N TYR A 167 -27.65 -11.99 -5.20
CA TYR A 167 -27.40 -12.74 -3.97
C TYR A 167 -28.58 -12.68 -2.99
N ASP A 168 -29.67 -11.99 -3.31
CA ASP A 168 -30.87 -11.92 -2.48
C ASP A 168 -31.61 -13.26 -2.48
N ARG A 169 -31.59 -13.93 -1.32
CA ARG A 169 -32.29 -15.20 -1.09
C ARG A 169 -33.52 -15.04 -0.20
N SER A 170 -34.08 -13.83 -0.06
CA SER A 170 -35.11 -13.52 0.95
C SER A 170 -36.26 -14.51 0.96
N ALA A 171 -36.79 -14.90 -0.21
CA ALA A 171 -37.86 -15.89 -0.32
C ALA A 171 -37.45 -17.29 0.20
N GLU A 172 -36.24 -17.76 -0.15
CA GLU A 172 -35.70 -19.05 0.34
C GLU A 172 -35.54 -19.02 1.87
N LEU A 173 -35.02 -17.91 2.42
CA LEU A 173 -34.78 -17.79 3.86
C LEU A 173 -36.09 -17.67 4.64
N ALA A 174 -37.07 -16.92 4.14
CA ALA A 174 -38.41 -16.83 4.71
C ALA A 174 -39.10 -18.20 4.75
N GLU A 175 -38.95 -19.02 3.70
CA GLU A 175 -39.48 -20.38 3.67
C GLU A 175 -38.84 -21.26 4.75
N ILE A 176 -37.51 -21.20 4.92
CA ILE A 176 -36.80 -21.96 5.96
C ILE A 176 -37.29 -21.56 7.35
N ILE A 177 -37.47 -20.26 7.62
CA ILE A 177 -37.97 -19.75 8.90
C ILE A 177 -39.42 -20.16 9.13
N ASN A 178 -40.27 -20.12 8.09
CA ASN A 178 -41.68 -20.46 8.18
C ASN A 178 -41.94 -21.97 8.36
N ARG A 179 -41.01 -22.83 7.93
CA ARG A 179 -41.06 -24.27 8.16
C ARG A 179 -40.85 -24.68 9.62
N VAL A 180 -40.32 -23.79 10.48
CA VAL A 180 -40.13 -24.07 11.90
C VAL A 180 -41.50 -24.17 12.61
N PRO A 181 -41.78 -25.27 13.32
CA PRO A 181 -43.03 -25.45 14.08
C PRO A 181 -43.26 -24.33 15.10
N ALA A 182 -44.52 -24.00 15.40
CA ALA A 182 -44.85 -22.88 16.27
C ALA A 182 -44.27 -23.02 17.69
N GLU A 183 -44.14 -24.26 18.18
CA GLU A 183 -43.56 -24.59 19.48
C GLU A 183 -42.06 -24.32 19.55
N GLU A 184 -41.37 -24.33 18.40
CA GLU A 184 -39.92 -24.15 18.28
C GLU A 184 -39.52 -22.76 17.78
N LYS A 185 -40.48 -21.85 17.59
CA LYS A 185 -40.19 -20.47 17.16
C LYS A 185 -39.49 -19.64 18.22
N PHE A 186 -39.53 -20.08 19.48
CA PHE A 186 -38.87 -19.45 20.62
C PHE A 186 -37.87 -20.42 21.26
N PRO A 187 -36.75 -19.93 21.83
CA PRO A 187 -36.31 -18.53 21.84
C PRO A 187 -35.89 -18.03 20.44
N CYS A 188 -35.97 -16.72 20.19
CA CYS A 188 -35.61 -16.10 18.91
C CYS A 188 -34.82 -14.80 19.07
N VAL A 189 -34.17 -14.37 17.98
CA VAL A 189 -33.51 -13.06 17.88
C VAL A 189 -34.03 -12.23 16.72
N PHE A 190 -34.03 -10.91 16.89
CA PHE A 190 -34.35 -9.92 15.86
C PHE A 190 -33.59 -8.61 16.08
N LEU A 191 -33.61 -7.71 15.10
CA LEU A 191 -33.16 -6.32 15.25
C LEU A 191 -34.39 -5.42 15.33
N ASP A 192 -34.48 -4.62 16.38
CA ASP A 192 -35.60 -3.70 16.59
C ASP A 192 -35.43 -2.44 15.71
N PRO A 193 -36.30 -2.22 14.71
CA PRO A 193 -36.19 -1.07 13.82
C PRO A 193 -36.55 0.27 14.50
N THR A 194 -37.16 0.25 15.68
CA THR A 194 -37.58 1.47 16.41
C THR A 194 -36.46 2.11 17.22
N LEU A 195 -35.35 1.40 17.40
CA LEU A 195 -34.19 1.89 18.12
C LEU A 195 -33.23 2.55 17.13
N ASP A 196 -33.09 3.88 17.22
CA ASP A 196 -32.12 4.65 16.43
C ASP A 196 -30.74 4.57 17.11
N PHE A 197 -29.81 3.88 16.46
CA PHE A 197 -28.54 3.47 17.08
C PHE A 197 -27.32 4.26 16.59
N GLY A 198 -27.49 5.53 16.25
CA GLY A 198 -26.42 6.52 16.26
C GLY A 198 -25.47 6.53 15.05
N ASN A 199 -25.64 7.57 14.22
CA ASN A 199 -24.63 8.11 13.31
C ASN A 199 -23.53 8.82 14.12
N ASP A 200 -22.51 8.11 14.60
CA ASP A 200 -21.24 8.76 14.94
C ASP A 200 -20.41 8.95 13.67
N ASN A 201 -19.88 10.16 13.52
CA ASN A 201 -19.26 10.83 12.36
C ASN A 201 -18.19 10.09 11.51
N ASP A 202 -17.92 8.80 11.72
CA ASP A 202 -16.83 8.07 11.07
C ASP A 202 -17.29 6.84 10.24
N SER A 203 -18.60 6.53 10.20
CA SER A 203 -19.14 5.44 9.37
C SER A 203 -20.55 5.71 8.86
N THR A 204 -20.71 6.73 8.02
CA THR A 204 -21.97 7.21 7.44
C THR A 204 -22.64 6.28 6.42
N THR A 205 -22.21 5.02 6.28
CA THR A 205 -22.79 4.07 5.31
C THR A 205 -23.38 2.83 5.99
N PRO A 206 -24.66 2.49 5.70
CA PRO A 206 -25.24 1.22 6.13
C PRO A 206 -24.41 0.04 5.60
N LEU A 207 -24.39 -1.06 6.35
CA LEU A 207 -23.65 -2.27 5.94
C LEU A 207 -24.30 -2.85 4.67
N THR A 208 -23.52 -2.99 3.60
CA THR A 208 -23.99 -3.66 2.38
C THR A 208 -23.81 -5.18 2.49
N ARG A 209 -24.55 -5.93 1.66
CA ARG A 209 -24.43 -7.41 1.59
C ARG A 209 -22.98 -7.84 1.33
N PHE A 210 -22.26 -7.12 0.46
CA PHE A 210 -20.84 -7.37 0.21
C PHE A 210 -20.00 -7.25 1.49
N GLN A 211 -20.20 -6.18 2.26
CA GLN A 211 -19.47 -5.94 3.51
C GLN A 211 -19.76 -7.01 4.58
N LEU A 212 -20.98 -7.57 4.60
CA LEU A 212 -21.33 -8.69 5.47
C LEU A 212 -20.59 -9.97 5.06
N LEU A 213 -20.50 -10.26 3.75
CA LEU A 213 -19.81 -11.44 3.23
C LEU A 213 -18.28 -11.37 3.39
N GLU A 214 -17.71 -10.18 3.59
CA GLU A 214 -16.27 -9.99 3.82
C GLU A 214 -15.76 -10.65 5.10
N ILE A 215 -16.61 -10.97 6.08
CA ILE A 215 -16.20 -11.76 7.25
C ILE A 215 -15.61 -13.12 6.83
N GLY A 216 -16.14 -13.70 5.74
CA GLY A 216 -15.65 -14.95 5.17
C GLY A 216 -14.37 -14.82 4.34
N ARG A 217 -14.05 -13.62 3.86
CA ARG A 217 -12.95 -13.36 2.93
C ARG A 217 -11.73 -12.80 3.62
N SER A 218 -11.89 -11.62 4.21
CA SER A 218 -10.79 -10.90 4.87
C SER A 218 -10.79 -11.11 6.37
N CYS A 219 -11.97 -11.27 6.98
CA CYS A 219 -12.15 -11.30 8.43
C CYS A 219 -11.45 -10.11 9.13
N SER A 220 -11.39 -8.95 8.46
CA SER A 220 -10.60 -7.81 8.92
C SER A 220 -11.15 -7.20 10.21
N GLY A 221 -10.28 -6.65 11.05
CA GLY A 221 -10.66 -5.99 12.30
C GLY A 221 -11.70 -4.88 12.13
N ASN A 222 -11.70 -4.17 10.99
CA ASN A 222 -12.70 -3.16 10.66
C ASN A 222 -14.10 -3.76 10.45
N VAL A 223 -14.19 -4.86 9.71
CA VAL A 223 -15.44 -5.58 9.47
C VAL A 223 -15.94 -6.18 10.79
N LEU A 224 -15.07 -6.83 11.56
CA LEU A 224 -15.43 -7.40 12.86
C LEU A 224 -15.93 -6.33 13.85
N ARG A 225 -15.32 -5.15 13.87
CA ARG A 225 -15.75 -4.02 14.70
C ARG A 225 -17.14 -3.52 14.32
N ARG A 226 -17.41 -3.31 13.03
CA ARG A 226 -18.73 -2.87 12.54
C ARG A 226 -19.81 -3.93 12.80
N LEU A 227 -19.51 -5.20 12.50
CA LEU A 227 -20.41 -6.31 12.79
C LEU A 227 -20.67 -6.46 14.28
N GLY A 228 -19.63 -6.33 15.12
CA GLY A 228 -19.78 -6.44 16.56
C GLY A 228 -20.77 -5.42 17.13
N ARG A 229 -20.73 -4.17 16.66
CA ARG A 229 -21.71 -3.13 17.04
C ARG A 229 -23.15 -3.54 16.71
N VAL A 230 -23.38 -4.11 15.53
CA VAL A 230 -24.71 -4.55 15.11
C VAL A 230 -25.15 -5.78 15.89
N LEU A 231 -24.26 -6.77 16.10
CA LEU A 231 -24.59 -7.98 16.85
C LEU A 231 -24.91 -7.70 18.32
N THR A 232 -24.30 -6.68 18.94
CA THR A 232 -24.64 -6.26 20.31
C THR A 232 -26.02 -5.60 20.42
N GLN A 233 -26.66 -5.25 19.31
CA GLN A 233 -28.00 -4.67 19.26
C GLN A 233 -29.10 -5.72 19.02
N LEU A 234 -28.75 -7.00 18.92
CA LEU A 234 -29.72 -8.08 18.76
C LEU A 234 -30.59 -8.20 20.02
N THR A 235 -31.91 -8.15 19.82
CA THR A 235 -32.88 -8.40 20.88
C THR A 235 -33.15 -9.89 20.97
N TYR A 236 -32.96 -10.47 22.15
CA TYR A 236 -33.28 -11.86 22.47
C TYR A 236 -34.65 -11.94 23.15
N VAL A 237 -35.48 -12.88 22.70
CA VAL A 237 -36.81 -13.14 23.26
C VAL A 237 -36.91 -14.62 23.63
N GLU A 238 -37.15 -14.89 24.91
CA GLU A 238 -37.19 -16.25 25.43
C GLU A 238 -38.50 -16.96 25.12
N SER A 239 -39.62 -16.26 25.28
CA SER A 239 -40.96 -16.78 25.01
C SER A 239 -41.82 -15.74 24.29
N ALA A 240 -42.94 -16.18 23.70
CA ALA A 240 -43.89 -15.28 23.04
C ALA A 240 -44.42 -14.16 23.96
N ARG A 241 -44.40 -14.35 25.28
CA ARG A 241 -44.86 -13.36 26.27
C ARG A 241 -43.86 -12.22 26.47
N ASP A 242 -42.58 -12.46 26.18
CA ASP A 242 -41.50 -11.49 26.35
C ASP A 242 -41.31 -10.63 25.10
N MET A 243 -42.15 -10.83 24.07
CA MET A 243 -42.11 -10.08 22.82
C MET A 243 -42.59 -8.64 23.06
N PRO A 244 -41.82 -7.59 22.68
CA PRO A 244 -42.29 -6.22 22.78
C PRO A 244 -43.57 -5.97 21.98
N GLU A 245 -44.54 -5.26 22.55
CA GLU A 245 -45.87 -5.05 21.94
C GLU A 245 -45.79 -4.37 20.56
N HIS A 246 -44.88 -3.40 20.40
CA HIS A 246 -44.67 -2.69 19.14
C HIS A 246 -44.08 -3.59 18.05
N ILE A 247 -43.39 -4.68 18.41
CA ILE A 247 -42.86 -5.66 17.46
C ILE A 247 -43.88 -6.79 17.22
N ALA A 248 -44.64 -7.19 18.24
CA ALA A 248 -45.64 -8.24 18.15
C ALA A 248 -46.71 -7.94 17.09
N THR A 249 -47.04 -6.67 16.89
CA THR A 249 -48.02 -6.17 15.92
C THR A 249 -47.47 -6.00 14.49
N ILE A 250 -46.15 -5.99 14.32
CA ILE A 250 -45.48 -5.86 13.01
C ILE A 250 -45.38 -7.24 12.33
N SER A 251 -45.55 -7.29 11.01
CA SER A 251 -45.47 -8.54 10.24
C SER A 251 -44.04 -9.11 10.25
N VAL A 252 -43.94 -10.44 10.18
CA VAL A 252 -42.64 -11.15 10.11
C VAL A 252 -41.86 -10.77 8.85
N ASP A 253 -42.55 -10.35 7.79
CA ASP A 253 -41.94 -9.87 6.55
C ASP A 253 -41.24 -8.51 6.73
N GLN A 254 -41.70 -7.68 7.68
CA GLN A 254 -41.11 -6.37 7.99
C GLN A 254 -40.01 -6.47 9.05
N VAL A 255 -40.18 -7.34 10.06
CA VAL A 255 -39.18 -7.60 11.09
C VAL A 255 -38.91 -9.10 11.14
N PRO A 256 -37.86 -9.59 10.42
CA PRO A 256 -37.51 -10.99 10.43
C PRO A 256 -37.11 -11.45 11.83
N ARG A 257 -37.58 -12.62 12.22
CA ARG A 257 -37.30 -13.24 13.54
C ARG A 257 -36.64 -14.58 13.29
N ILE A 258 -35.46 -14.81 13.84
CA ILE A 258 -34.73 -16.06 13.63
C ILE A 258 -34.78 -16.91 14.90
N PRO A 259 -35.48 -18.07 14.88
CA PRO A 259 -35.51 -19.01 16.00
C PRO A 259 -34.15 -19.65 16.27
N LEU A 260 -33.77 -19.79 17.54
CA LEU A 260 -32.53 -20.47 17.95
C LEU A 260 -32.59 -21.99 17.71
N SER A 261 -33.78 -22.59 17.59
CA SER A 261 -33.98 -24.00 17.22
C SER A 261 -33.27 -24.36 15.91
N LEU A 262 -33.16 -23.40 14.97
CA LEU A 262 -32.41 -23.55 13.72
C LEU A 262 -30.91 -23.85 13.91
N ALA A 263 -30.36 -23.72 15.11
CA ALA A 263 -28.98 -24.09 15.41
C ALA A 263 -28.81 -25.60 15.68
N ARG A 264 -29.90 -26.33 15.94
CA ARG A 264 -29.88 -27.78 16.20
C ARG A 264 -29.49 -28.55 14.94
N ASN A 265 -28.97 -29.77 15.15
CA ASN A 265 -28.59 -30.66 14.05
C ASN A 265 -29.78 -31.04 13.15
N GLU A 266 -30.98 -31.17 13.73
CA GLU A 266 -32.23 -31.50 13.03
C GLU A 266 -32.59 -30.48 11.94
N HIS A 267 -32.20 -29.22 12.16
CA HIS A 267 -32.43 -28.10 11.24
C HIS A 267 -31.16 -27.72 10.47
N ASP A 268 -30.23 -28.65 10.24
CA ASP A 268 -28.99 -28.45 9.47
C ASP A 268 -28.09 -27.28 9.93
N ARG A 269 -28.21 -26.88 11.21
CA ARG A 269 -27.47 -25.75 11.81
C ARG A 269 -27.56 -24.49 10.94
N GLN A 270 -28.77 -24.12 10.53
CA GLN A 270 -29.01 -22.99 9.64
C GLN A 270 -28.96 -21.64 10.35
N PHE A 271 -29.10 -21.59 11.68
CA PHE A 271 -29.15 -20.35 12.46
C PHE A 271 -28.07 -19.33 12.08
N TRP A 272 -26.79 -19.70 12.20
CA TRP A 272 -25.67 -18.81 11.89
C TRP A 272 -25.53 -18.50 10.40
N LYS A 273 -26.06 -19.36 9.54
CA LYS A 273 -26.10 -19.14 8.08
C LYS A 273 -27.14 -18.09 7.70
N LEU A 274 -28.18 -17.93 8.52
CA LEU A 274 -29.32 -17.03 8.31
C LEU A 274 -29.20 -15.70 9.08
N LEU A 275 -28.36 -15.62 10.12
CA LEU A 275 -28.36 -14.47 11.05
C LEU A 275 -28.27 -13.09 10.36
N PHE A 276 -27.49 -12.98 9.28
CA PHE A 276 -27.33 -11.73 8.55
C PHE A 276 -28.55 -11.31 7.72
N HIS A 277 -29.55 -12.17 7.58
CA HIS A 277 -30.87 -11.82 7.07
C HIS A 277 -31.55 -10.73 7.90
N LEU A 278 -31.21 -10.64 9.21
CA LEU A 278 -31.69 -9.56 10.09
C LEU A 278 -31.13 -8.18 9.71
N ILE A 279 -29.91 -8.13 9.16
CA ILE A 279 -29.20 -6.88 8.85
C ILE A 279 -29.53 -6.43 7.42
N VAL A 280 -29.33 -7.33 6.47
CA VAL A 280 -29.65 -7.12 5.06
C VAL A 280 -30.46 -8.33 4.60
N PRO A 281 -31.76 -8.16 4.26
CA PRO A 281 -32.61 -9.25 3.79
C PRO A 281 -31.95 -10.08 2.67
N GLY A 282 -32.27 -11.37 2.61
CA GLY A 282 -31.68 -12.32 1.68
C GLY A 282 -30.22 -12.72 1.89
N THR A 283 -29.50 -12.16 2.88
CA THR A 283 -28.10 -12.50 3.10
C THR A 283 -27.95 -13.87 3.75
N ARG A 284 -27.30 -14.81 3.06
CA ARG A 284 -26.97 -16.14 3.57
C ARG A 284 -25.47 -16.41 3.59
N LEU A 285 -24.97 -16.93 4.70
CA LEU A 285 -23.58 -17.32 4.87
C LEU A 285 -23.36 -18.80 4.54
N SER A 286 -22.17 -19.13 4.03
CA SER A 286 -21.68 -20.51 4.05
C SER A 286 -21.24 -20.93 5.46
N ALA A 287 -21.08 -22.23 5.70
CA ALA A 287 -20.80 -22.78 7.03
C ALA A 287 -19.57 -22.16 7.73
N ARG A 288 -18.44 -21.95 7.02
CA ARG A 288 -17.24 -21.35 7.64
C ARG A 288 -17.47 -19.89 8.11
N PRO A 289 -17.93 -18.95 7.26
CA PRO A 289 -18.29 -17.60 7.72
C PRO A 289 -19.32 -17.60 8.85
N ALA A 290 -20.29 -18.51 8.82
CA ALA A 290 -21.28 -18.69 9.89
C ALA A 290 -20.60 -19.04 11.24
N ALA A 291 -19.62 -19.96 11.23
CA ALA A 291 -18.82 -20.27 12.41
C ALA A 291 -17.95 -19.09 12.88
N LEU A 292 -17.43 -18.25 11.98
CA LEU A 292 -16.72 -17.02 12.37
C LEU A 292 -17.64 -16.00 13.05
N VAL A 293 -18.90 -15.89 12.62
CA VAL A 293 -19.91 -15.08 13.33
C VAL A 293 -20.19 -15.64 14.72
N ALA A 294 -20.30 -16.96 14.85
CA ALA A 294 -20.43 -17.62 16.15
C ALA A 294 -19.21 -17.31 17.07
N ALA A 295 -17.99 -17.38 16.53
CA ALA A 295 -16.78 -16.99 17.25
C ALA A 295 -16.82 -15.53 17.71
N LEU A 296 -17.33 -14.62 16.86
CA LEU A 296 -17.50 -13.21 17.20
C LEU A 296 -18.51 -13.01 18.33
N CYS A 297 -19.65 -13.71 18.31
CA CYS A 297 -20.62 -13.65 19.40
C CYS A 297 -20.04 -14.12 20.73
N LEU A 298 -19.21 -15.18 20.74
CA LEU A 298 -18.50 -15.64 21.95
C LEU A 298 -17.49 -14.61 22.45
N ARG A 299 -16.70 -14.03 21.55
CA ARG A 299 -15.75 -12.97 21.88
C ARG A 299 -16.44 -11.75 22.48
N LEU A 300 -17.62 -11.38 21.97
CA LEU A 300 -18.42 -10.25 22.46
C LEU A 300 -19.12 -10.57 23.80
N GLY A 301 -19.16 -11.84 24.22
CA GLY A 301 -19.82 -12.24 25.45
C GLY A 301 -21.35 -12.20 25.38
N LEU A 302 -21.96 -12.47 24.22
CA LEU A 302 -23.41 -12.50 24.07
C LEU A 302 -24.01 -13.75 24.74
N THR A 303 -24.29 -13.66 26.04
CA THR A 303 -24.74 -14.77 26.90
C THR A 303 -25.89 -15.60 26.32
N PRO A 304 -26.99 -15.02 25.79
CA PRO A 304 -28.11 -15.80 25.27
C PRO A 304 -27.75 -16.68 24.06
N LEU A 305 -26.73 -16.29 23.30
CA LEU A 305 -26.27 -17.01 22.11
C LEU A 305 -25.05 -17.90 22.38
N ALA A 306 -24.50 -17.90 23.60
CA ALA A 306 -23.25 -18.58 23.90
C ALA A 306 -23.32 -20.09 23.59
N VAL A 307 -24.37 -20.78 24.04
CA VAL A 307 -24.50 -22.24 23.86
C VAL A 307 -24.58 -22.64 22.39
N VAL A 308 -25.38 -21.92 21.60
CA VAL A 308 -25.53 -22.19 20.17
C VAL A 308 -24.30 -21.75 19.36
N ALA A 309 -23.54 -20.77 19.85
CA ALA A 309 -22.26 -20.40 19.25
C ALA A 309 -21.16 -21.45 19.53
N GLU A 310 -21.10 -21.98 20.76
CA GLU A 310 -20.18 -23.05 21.15
C GLU A 310 -20.39 -24.31 20.29
N GLN A 311 -21.64 -24.72 20.09
CA GLN A 311 -21.98 -25.89 19.28
C GLN A 311 -21.56 -25.75 17.81
N GLU A 312 -21.74 -24.55 17.24
CA GLU A 312 -21.31 -24.27 15.86
C GLU A 312 -19.78 -24.33 15.75
N MET A 313 -19.08 -23.67 16.68
CA MET A 313 -17.62 -23.66 16.73
C MET A 313 -17.02 -25.06 16.92
N LEU A 314 -17.62 -25.89 17.78
CA LEU A 314 -17.21 -27.29 17.97
C LEU A 314 -17.40 -28.12 16.69
N GLY A 315 -18.37 -27.79 15.84
CA GLY A 315 -18.55 -28.42 14.52
C GLY A 315 -17.38 -28.17 13.54
N PHE A 316 -16.57 -27.14 13.81
CA PHE A 316 -15.37 -26.77 13.06
C PHE A 316 -14.06 -27.16 13.74
N ARG A 317 -14.11 -27.83 14.90
CA ARG A 317 -12.91 -28.30 15.60
C ARG A 317 -12.08 -29.22 14.69
N GLY A 318 -10.81 -28.88 14.48
CA GLY A 318 -9.89 -29.61 13.60
C GLY A 318 -10.03 -29.31 12.10
N LYS A 319 -10.85 -28.32 11.71
CA LYS A 319 -11.01 -27.88 10.31
C LYS A 319 -10.39 -26.51 10.02
N TRP A 320 -9.83 -25.84 11.03
CA TRP A 320 -9.36 -24.45 10.92
C TRP A 320 -7.96 -24.33 10.30
N SER A 321 -7.09 -25.33 10.44
CA SER A 321 -5.73 -25.37 9.87
C SER A 321 -5.67 -25.87 8.42
N ASP A 322 -6.79 -25.80 7.69
CA ASP A 322 -6.84 -26.16 6.28
C ASP A 322 -6.10 -25.13 5.41
N VAL A 323 -4.98 -25.55 4.81
CA VAL A 323 -4.15 -24.73 3.92
C VAL A 323 -4.89 -24.39 2.62
N SER A 324 -5.90 -25.15 2.20
CA SER A 324 -6.69 -24.82 1.01
C SER A 324 -7.59 -23.58 1.20
N VAL A 325 -7.72 -23.08 2.42
CA VAL A 325 -8.53 -21.92 2.80
C VAL A 325 -7.62 -20.75 3.18
N PRO A 326 -7.18 -19.91 2.21
CA PRO A 326 -6.23 -18.82 2.47
C PRO A 326 -6.72 -17.81 3.51
N GLU A 327 -8.04 -17.65 3.62
CA GLU A 327 -8.71 -16.68 4.50
C GLU A 327 -8.56 -17.00 6.00
N ASN A 328 -8.14 -18.21 6.36
CA ASN A 328 -7.85 -18.57 7.76
C ASN A 328 -6.55 -17.93 8.26
N TRP A 329 -5.65 -17.59 7.35
CA TRP A 329 -4.27 -17.22 7.67
C TRP A 329 -4.10 -15.70 7.77
N THR A 330 -5.07 -15.02 8.39
CA THR A 330 -4.99 -13.60 8.75
C THR A 330 -4.86 -13.44 10.27
N ILE A 331 -4.16 -12.40 10.72
CA ILE A 331 -4.00 -12.13 12.17
C ILE A 331 -5.37 -11.97 12.83
N ASP A 332 -6.28 -11.24 12.20
CA ASP A 332 -7.60 -10.93 12.76
C ASP A 332 -8.46 -12.19 12.90
N CYS A 333 -8.45 -13.08 11.90
CA CYS A 333 -9.17 -14.36 11.94
C CYS A 333 -8.64 -15.26 13.05
N MET A 334 -7.32 -15.51 13.08
CA MET A 334 -6.73 -16.35 14.13
C MET A 334 -6.89 -15.75 15.52
N SER A 335 -6.80 -14.43 15.66
CA SER A 335 -7.02 -13.74 16.93
C SER A 335 -8.46 -13.92 17.41
N LEU A 336 -9.44 -13.74 16.52
CA LEU A 336 -10.85 -13.98 16.81
C LEU A 336 -11.10 -15.42 17.31
N LEU A 337 -10.52 -16.41 16.64
CA LEU A 337 -10.66 -17.82 17.02
C LEU A 337 -10.04 -18.10 18.39
N LEU A 338 -8.85 -17.55 18.66
CA LEU A 338 -8.18 -17.69 19.97
C LEU A 338 -8.96 -16.98 21.08
N ASP A 339 -9.53 -15.81 20.81
CA ASP A 339 -10.33 -15.07 21.79
C ASP A 339 -11.62 -15.81 22.13
N ALA A 340 -12.31 -16.37 21.13
CA ALA A 340 -13.49 -17.21 21.33
C ALA A 340 -13.16 -18.47 22.15
N ASP A 341 -12.03 -19.13 21.86
CA ASP A 341 -11.55 -20.29 22.62
C ASP A 341 -11.22 -19.93 24.08
N GLU A 342 -10.63 -18.77 24.32
CA GLU A 342 -10.32 -18.30 25.68
C GLU A 342 -11.59 -17.95 26.48
N MET A 343 -12.57 -17.32 25.85
CA MET A 343 -13.88 -17.06 26.46
C MET A 343 -14.58 -18.37 26.85
N TYR A 344 -14.60 -19.34 25.94
CA TYR A 344 -15.17 -20.67 26.22
C TYR A 344 -14.47 -21.37 27.40
N ARG A 345 -13.13 -21.36 27.42
CA ARG A 345 -12.34 -21.94 28.52
C ARG A 345 -12.59 -21.24 29.85
N SER A 346 -12.80 -19.92 29.82
CA SER A 346 -13.11 -19.13 31.01
C SER A 346 -14.48 -19.49 31.58
N HIS A 347 -15.50 -19.62 30.72
CA HIS A 347 -16.83 -20.10 31.12
C HIS A 347 -16.76 -21.53 31.66
N PHE A 348 -15.99 -22.42 31.03
CA PHE A 348 -15.80 -23.80 31.48
C PHE A 348 -15.15 -23.88 32.88
N LYS A 349 -14.19 -23.00 33.18
CA LYS A 349 -13.54 -22.94 34.51
C LYS A 349 -14.45 -22.37 35.59
N GLN A 350 -15.33 -21.43 35.25
CA GLN A 350 -16.27 -20.80 36.17
C GLN A 350 -17.52 -21.66 36.43
N GLY A 351 -17.90 -22.52 35.47
CA GLY A 351 -19.00 -23.47 35.59
C GLY A 351 -18.53 -24.93 35.64
N ALA A 352 -18.07 -25.39 36.81
CA ALA A 352 -17.87 -26.82 37.03
C ALA A 352 -19.22 -27.56 36.94
N SER A 353 -19.34 -28.46 35.96
CA SER A 353 -20.47 -29.37 35.73
C SER A 353 -21.70 -28.79 35.02
N ARG A 354 -21.61 -28.60 33.69
CA ARG A 354 -22.77 -28.91 32.83
C ARG A 354 -22.82 -30.42 32.63
N VAL A 355 -23.35 -31.15 33.61
CA VAL A 355 -23.87 -32.49 33.36
C VAL A 355 -25.02 -32.31 32.38
N ARG A 356 -24.83 -32.70 31.11
CA ARG A 356 -25.97 -32.97 30.24
C ARG A 356 -26.57 -34.29 30.73
N GLU A 357 -27.88 -34.32 30.95
CA GLU A 357 -28.60 -35.48 31.49
C GLU A 357 -28.65 -36.70 30.54
N ASP A 358 -28.01 -36.64 29.38
CA ASP A 358 -27.92 -37.76 28.46
C ASP A 358 -26.48 -38.23 28.33
N GLY A 359 -26.25 -39.51 28.64
CA GLY A 359 -24.94 -40.18 28.79
C GLY A 359 -24.05 -40.23 27.54
N GLU A 360 -23.65 -39.07 27.01
CA GLU A 360 -22.78 -38.94 25.85
C GLU A 360 -21.52 -38.11 26.15
N LYS A 361 -20.36 -38.78 26.02
CA LYS A 361 -18.97 -38.31 25.84
C LYS A 361 -18.59 -36.90 26.33
N ASP A 362 -17.64 -36.85 27.27
CA ASP A 362 -16.80 -35.71 27.67
C ASP A 362 -16.82 -34.52 26.67
N CYS A 363 -17.53 -33.44 27.02
CA CYS A 363 -17.50 -32.21 26.24
C CYS A 363 -16.05 -31.67 26.16
N PRO A 364 -15.54 -31.31 24.98
CA PRO A 364 -14.17 -30.82 24.84
C PRO A 364 -13.92 -29.59 25.71
N ARG A 365 -12.82 -29.57 26.48
CA ARG A 365 -12.46 -28.43 27.35
C ARG A 365 -12.01 -27.17 26.60
N GLN A 366 -12.00 -27.20 25.27
CA GLN A 366 -11.59 -26.12 24.36
C GLN A 366 -12.25 -26.29 22.98
N LEU A 367 -12.52 -25.17 22.30
CA LEU A 367 -13.12 -25.12 20.96
C LEU A 367 -12.11 -25.49 19.87
N LEU A 368 -10.87 -25.00 20.00
CA LEU A 368 -9.78 -25.30 19.07
C LEU A 368 -9.09 -26.62 19.42
N SER A 369 -8.44 -27.25 18.45
CA SER A 369 -7.49 -28.33 18.77
C SER A 369 -6.24 -27.76 19.45
N THR A 370 -5.52 -28.56 20.23
CA THR A 370 -4.27 -28.12 20.90
C THR A 370 -3.21 -27.70 19.88
N VAL A 371 -3.17 -28.40 18.74
CA VAL A 371 -2.28 -28.10 17.62
C VAL A 371 -2.66 -26.76 16.98
N ASP A 372 -3.93 -26.56 16.60
CA ASP A 372 -4.40 -25.30 16.00
C ASP A 372 -4.13 -24.11 16.92
N ARG A 373 -4.44 -24.26 18.21
CA ARG A 373 -4.22 -23.20 19.21
C ARG A 373 -2.75 -22.80 19.28
N THR A 374 -1.85 -23.78 19.36
CA THR A 374 -0.40 -23.53 19.44
C THR A 374 0.11 -22.89 18.15
N LEU A 375 -0.31 -23.42 16.99
CA LEU A 375 0.03 -22.90 15.67
C LEU A 375 -0.40 -21.44 15.50
N PHE A 376 -1.66 -21.12 15.81
CA PHE A 376 -2.18 -19.77 15.67
C PHE A 376 -1.48 -18.79 16.61
N GLN A 377 -1.19 -19.20 17.85
CA GLN A 377 -0.41 -18.38 18.80
C GLN A 377 0.98 -18.07 18.26
N GLN A 378 1.71 -19.07 17.74
CA GLN A 378 3.04 -18.87 17.18
C GLN A 378 3.03 -18.04 15.88
N LEU A 379 2.06 -18.25 14.99
CA LEU A 379 1.93 -17.48 13.74
C LEU A 379 1.60 -16.00 14.00
N ILE A 380 0.70 -15.72 14.96
CA ILE A 380 0.43 -14.34 15.38
C ILE A 380 1.70 -13.74 15.98
N ALA A 381 2.37 -14.44 16.90
CA ALA A 381 3.61 -13.96 17.50
C ALA A 381 4.67 -13.64 16.44
N PHE A 382 4.87 -14.54 15.48
CA PHE A 382 5.76 -14.35 14.34
C PHE A 382 5.44 -13.07 13.57
N LYS A 383 4.17 -12.87 13.19
CA LYS A 383 3.79 -11.72 12.37
C LYS A 383 3.80 -10.41 13.14
N ILE A 384 3.48 -10.44 14.43
CA ILE A 384 3.55 -9.27 15.31
C ILE A 384 5.00 -8.85 15.52
N VAL A 385 5.94 -9.79 15.75
CA VAL A 385 7.37 -9.45 15.84
C VAL A 385 7.87 -8.87 14.52
N GLU A 386 7.53 -9.50 13.39
CA GLU A 386 7.92 -9.01 12.06
C GLU A 386 7.43 -7.59 11.79
N SER A 387 6.18 -7.30 12.19
CA SER A 387 5.55 -5.99 11.98
C SER A 387 6.07 -4.92 12.96
N ASN A 388 6.75 -5.32 14.03
CA ASN A 388 7.34 -4.45 15.04
C ASN A 388 8.87 -4.34 14.93
N LEU A 389 9.49 -4.83 13.84
CA LEU A 389 10.94 -4.71 13.66
C LEU A 389 11.44 -3.26 13.60
N ASP A 390 10.56 -2.34 13.19
CA ASP A 390 10.83 -0.90 13.09
C ASP A 390 10.19 -0.10 14.23
N ALA A 391 9.65 -0.77 15.26
CA ALA A 391 9.16 -0.14 16.48
C ALA A 391 10.31 0.56 17.22
N PRO A 392 10.08 1.76 17.80
CA PRO A 392 11.08 2.45 18.60
C PRO A 392 11.34 1.69 19.91
N LEU A 393 12.61 1.48 20.20
CA LEU A 393 13.12 0.79 21.38
C LEU A 393 14.21 1.65 22.03
N THR A 394 14.31 1.64 23.36
CA THR A 394 15.33 2.42 24.09
C THR A 394 16.49 1.54 24.52
N ALA A 395 17.60 1.57 23.77
CA ALA A 395 18.82 0.85 24.10
C ALA A 395 19.71 1.68 25.03
N ARG A 396 20.15 1.08 26.14
CA ARG A 396 21.13 1.65 27.08
C ARG A 396 22.52 1.19 26.69
N VAL A 397 23.32 2.11 26.17
CA VAL A 397 24.68 1.84 25.66
C VAL A 397 25.73 2.67 26.40
N PRO A 398 27.01 2.23 26.43
CA PRO A 398 28.11 3.01 26.95
C PRO A 398 28.25 4.36 26.22
N TRP A 399 28.42 5.43 27.00
CA TRP A 399 28.50 6.81 26.52
C TRP A 399 29.60 7.02 25.47
N THR A 400 29.34 7.89 24.49
CA THR A 400 30.32 8.26 23.45
C THR A 400 30.72 9.73 23.61
N PRO A 401 31.98 10.03 23.99
CA PRO A 401 32.45 11.42 24.02
C PRO A 401 32.57 12.00 22.61
N ASP A 402 31.98 13.19 22.41
CA ASP A 402 32.15 14.02 21.21
C ASP A 402 32.71 15.38 21.62
N LYS A 403 34.05 15.50 21.54
CA LYS A 403 34.84 16.66 22.00
C LYS A 403 34.40 17.16 23.39
N THR A 404 34.06 16.22 24.28
CA THR A 404 33.50 16.52 25.60
C THR A 404 34.63 16.82 26.59
N LYS A 405 34.46 17.81 27.46
CA LYS A 405 35.42 18.09 28.53
C LYS A 405 35.14 17.22 29.76
N ALA A 406 36.16 16.57 30.28
CA ALA A 406 36.11 15.74 31.49
C ALA A 406 37.51 15.58 32.11
N SER A 407 37.59 14.97 33.30
CA SER A 407 38.86 14.67 33.98
C SER A 407 39.84 13.92 33.07
N ILE A 408 41.11 14.33 33.09
CA ILE A 408 42.16 13.80 32.19
C ILE A 408 42.58 12.37 32.55
N GLY A 409 42.40 11.98 33.81
CA GLY A 409 42.78 10.67 34.32
C GLY A 409 44.29 10.52 34.54
N PRO A 410 44.82 9.28 34.59
CA PRO A 410 46.22 9.01 34.85
C PRO A 410 47.18 9.74 33.87
N LEU A 411 48.25 10.32 34.42
CA LEU A 411 49.25 11.11 33.69
C LEU A 411 50.65 10.46 33.76
N VAL A 412 51.42 10.63 32.69
CA VAL A 412 52.84 10.23 32.57
C VAL A 412 53.64 11.37 31.97
N PHE A 413 54.85 11.61 32.47
CA PHE A 413 55.75 12.61 31.88
C PHE A 413 56.37 12.09 30.57
N CYS A 414 56.21 12.86 29.50
CA CYS A 414 56.84 12.55 28.22
C CYS A 414 58.35 12.83 28.26
N GLN A 415 59.18 11.85 27.89
CA GLN A 415 60.64 11.99 27.90
C GLN A 415 61.17 13.03 26.89
N THR A 416 60.44 13.31 25.81
CA THR A 416 60.86 14.27 24.78
C THR A 416 60.42 15.70 25.11
N CYS A 417 59.12 15.94 25.37
CA CYS A 417 58.60 17.30 25.59
C CYS A 417 58.52 17.71 27.07
N GLN A 418 58.80 16.80 28.02
CA GLN A 418 58.85 17.08 29.46
C GLN A 418 57.55 17.67 30.05
N TYR A 419 56.40 17.38 29.43
CA TYR A 419 55.07 17.74 29.95
C TYR A 419 54.34 16.49 30.46
N PRO A 420 53.48 16.61 31.47
CA PRO A 420 52.57 15.54 31.87
C PRO A 420 51.52 15.31 30.77
N ARG A 421 51.36 14.06 30.35
CA ARG A 421 50.44 13.64 29.28
C ARG A 421 49.52 12.53 29.75
N SER A 422 48.27 12.55 29.28
CA SER A 422 47.34 11.42 29.49
C SER A 422 47.94 10.11 29.00
N VAL A 423 47.84 9.06 29.82
CA VAL A 423 48.25 7.69 29.44
C VAL A 423 47.64 7.23 28.11
N THR A 424 46.46 7.78 27.76
CA THR A 424 45.71 7.44 26.54
C THR A 424 46.41 7.83 25.23
N ILE A 425 47.35 8.78 25.29
CA ILE A 425 48.10 9.25 24.12
C ILE A 425 49.58 8.87 24.17
N MET A 426 50.01 8.12 25.19
CA MET A 426 51.40 7.68 25.29
C MET A 426 51.66 6.57 24.28
N GLY A 427 52.76 6.68 23.54
CA GLY A 427 53.25 5.65 22.63
C GLY A 427 54.37 4.82 23.26
N ASP A 428 55.29 4.31 22.46
CA ASP A 428 56.39 3.49 22.94
C ASP A 428 57.51 4.37 23.57
N GLN A 429 58.36 3.75 24.41
CA GLN A 429 59.56 4.39 25.01
C GLN A 429 59.29 5.71 25.76
N GLY A 430 58.18 5.81 26.52
CA GLY A 430 57.91 7.01 27.34
C GLY A 430 57.64 8.29 26.54
N THR A 431 57.37 8.17 25.24
CA THR A 431 57.15 9.32 24.35
C THR A 431 55.66 9.47 24.01
N CYS A 432 55.13 10.69 24.04
CA CYS A 432 53.73 10.93 23.71
C CYS A 432 53.48 10.94 22.20
N GLY A 433 52.27 10.61 21.78
CA GLY A 433 51.87 10.53 20.37
C GLY A 433 52.04 11.83 19.58
N LEU A 434 52.05 13.00 20.26
CA LEU A 434 52.36 14.29 19.62
C LEU A 434 53.86 14.43 19.32
N CYS A 435 54.74 13.85 20.13
CA CYS A 435 56.18 13.87 19.85
C CYS A 435 56.56 12.83 18.79
N LEU A 436 55.85 11.68 18.77
CA LEU A 436 56.04 10.59 17.81
C LEU A 436 55.45 10.86 16.43
N ALA A 437 54.54 11.83 16.30
CA ALA A 437 53.94 12.16 15.01
C ALA A 437 54.97 12.81 14.06
N GLU A 438 54.95 12.36 12.81
CA GLU A 438 55.85 12.82 11.73
C GLU A 438 55.11 13.61 10.65
N ASP A 439 53.78 13.66 10.68
CA ASP A 439 52.89 14.25 9.68
C ASP A 439 52.64 15.76 9.89
N TYR A 440 53.57 16.47 10.53
CA TYR A 440 53.50 17.93 10.68
C TYR A 440 53.94 18.62 9.39
N LEU A 441 53.20 19.64 8.94
CA LEU A 441 53.54 20.42 7.73
C LEU A 441 54.78 21.31 7.97
N SER A 442 55.04 21.70 9.22
CA SER A 442 56.20 22.52 9.58
C SER A 442 56.67 22.30 11.03
N GLN A 443 57.93 22.68 11.31
CA GLN A 443 58.46 22.68 12.68
C GLN A 443 57.73 23.66 13.61
N GLN A 444 57.20 24.76 13.05
CA GLN A 444 56.43 25.72 13.84
C GLN A 444 55.09 25.14 14.28
N GLU A 445 54.38 24.45 13.36
CA GLU A 445 53.16 23.72 13.69
C GLU A 445 53.41 22.64 14.75
N LYS A 446 54.51 21.89 14.62
CA LYS A 446 54.93 20.89 15.60
C LYS A 446 55.10 21.50 16.99
N LYS A 447 55.80 22.64 17.11
CA LYS A 447 55.95 23.36 18.38
C LYS A 447 54.59 23.80 18.95
N VAL A 448 53.76 24.46 18.15
CA VAL A 448 52.44 24.93 18.59
C VAL A 448 51.59 23.79 19.13
N ARG A 449 51.53 22.65 18.44
CA ARG A 449 50.72 21.50 18.86
C ARG A 449 51.27 20.76 20.08
N ILE A 450 52.59 20.74 20.28
CA ILE A 450 53.21 20.13 21.45
C ILE A 450 53.01 21.01 22.68
N HIS A 451 53.19 22.32 22.56
CA HIS A 451 53.09 23.25 23.69
C HIS A 451 51.66 23.76 23.95
N GLY A 452 50.73 23.53 23.02
CA GLY A 452 49.32 23.93 23.12
C GLY A 452 48.55 23.15 24.18
N HIS A 453 47.67 23.85 24.90
CA HIS A 453 46.70 23.30 25.85
C HIS A 453 47.27 22.32 26.90
N VAL A 454 48.52 22.55 27.32
CA VAL A 454 49.18 21.77 28.38
C VAL A 454 49.98 22.68 29.31
N SER A 455 50.04 22.31 30.59
CA SER A 455 50.91 22.96 31.58
C SER A 455 51.54 21.92 32.51
N ARG A 456 52.61 22.31 33.23
CA ARG A 456 53.37 21.42 34.13
C ARG A 456 52.64 21.12 35.45
N ASP A 457 51.66 21.93 35.82
CA ASP A 457 50.82 21.82 37.00
C ASP A 457 49.54 21.00 36.77
N MET A 458 49.32 20.45 35.56
CA MET A 458 48.18 19.59 35.29
C MET A 458 48.19 18.33 36.16
N THR A 459 47.03 18.01 36.74
CA THR A 459 46.82 16.82 37.58
C THR A 459 45.79 15.89 36.94
N ALA A 460 45.62 14.68 37.48
CA ALA A 460 44.64 13.72 36.97
C ALA A 460 43.18 14.23 37.02
N GLY A 461 42.89 15.20 37.89
CA GLY A 461 41.60 15.87 38.00
C GLY A 461 41.42 17.06 37.06
N SER A 462 42.46 17.52 36.35
CA SER A 462 42.35 18.62 35.39
C SER A 462 41.46 18.23 34.19
N ASP A 463 40.76 19.20 33.62
CA ASP A 463 39.90 18.98 32.45
C ASP A 463 40.70 18.80 31.16
N ALA A 464 40.26 17.83 30.35
CA ALA A 464 40.76 17.59 29.01
C ALA A 464 39.62 17.25 28.05
N THR A 465 39.86 17.42 26.75
CA THR A 465 38.88 17.06 25.72
C THR A 465 39.01 15.58 25.36
N TRP A 466 37.92 14.83 25.51
CA TRP A 466 37.82 13.41 25.20
C TRP A 466 37.08 13.16 23.89
N VAL A 467 37.53 12.12 23.18
CA VAL A 467 36.87 11.59 21.98
C VAL A 467 36.98 10.06 21.96
N GLU A 468 36.16 9.40 21.14
CA GLU A 468 36.22 7.95 20.95
C GLU A 468 36.80 7.58 19.58
N CYS A 469 37.65 6.56 19.54
CA CYS A 469 38.16 6.01 18.29
C CYS A 469 37.02 5.38 17.45
N ASN A 470 36.84 5.84 16.21
CA ASN A 470 35.82 5.35 15.28
C ASN A 470 36.08 3.94 14.71
N GLU A 471 37.17 3.28 15.10
CA GLU A 471 37.49 1.91 14.64
C GLU A 471 36.63 0.91 15.42
N PRO A 472 35.74 0.11 14.77
CA PRO A 472 34.76 -0.74 15.45
C PRO A 472 35.36 -1.74 16.45
N LYS A 473 36.54 -2.29 16.15
CA LYS A 473 37.24 -3.22 17.05
C LYS A 473 37.95 -2.52 18.22
N CYS A 474 38.19 -1.21 18.11
CA CYS A 474 38.90 -0.45 19.13
C CYS A 474 37.91 0.21 20.10
N ARG A 475 37.11 1.17 19.61
CA ARG A 475 36.19 2.00 20.43
C ARG A 475 36.82 2.60 21.71
N GLY A 476 38.14 2.71 21.74
CA GLY A 476 38.86 3.25 22.88
C GLY A 476 38.71 4.77 22.96
N GLN A 477 38.35 5.24 24.14
CA GLN A 477 38.30 6.65 24.51
C GLN A 477 39.72 7.15 24.82
N TYR A 478 40.04 8.35 24.34
CA TYR A 478 41.34 8.98 24.50
C TYR A 478 41.25 10.50 24.52
N VAL A 479 42.28 11.14 25.07
CA VAL A 479 42.39 12.59 25.18
C VAL A 479 42.92 13.22 23.90
N VAL A 480 42.38 14.37 23.52
CA VAL A 480 42.85 15.22 22.42
C VAL A 480 43.20 16.59 22.98
N TYR A 481 44.47 16.99 22.87
CA TYR A 481 44.95 18.28 23.35
C TYR A 481 44.60 19.45 22.41
N ASN A 482 44.48 19.19 21.10
CA ASN A 482 44.22 20.21 20.08
C ASN A 482 42.91 19.87 19.32
N PRO A 483 41.72 20.06 19.94
CA PRO A 483 40.43 19.61 19.39
C PRO A 483 39.97 20.36 18.13
N GLU A 484 40.42 21.60 17.96
CA GLU A 484 40.23 22.43 16.76
C GLU A 484 40.93 21.84 15.53
N CYS A 485 42.03 21.12 15.73
CA CYS A 485 42.74 20.41 14.64
C CYS A 485 42.04 19.09 14.24
N LEU A 486 41.06 18.61 15.00
CA LEU A 486 40.33 17.38 14.70
C LEU A 486 39.12 17.67 13.81
N SER A 487 39.34 17.72 12.49
CA SER A 487 38.31 17.93 11.46
C SER A 487 37.80 16.63 10.81
N VAL A 488 38.38 15.48 11.17
CA VAL A 488 38.03 14.15 10.66
C VAL A 488 37.53 13.23 11.79
N ARG A 489 36.97 12.07 11.43
CA ARG A 489 36.55 11.07 12.43
C ARG A 489 37.72 10.70 13.34
N ALA A 490 37.48 10.73 14.65
CA ALA A 490 38.49 10.43 15.66
C ALA A 490 39.07 9.02 15.47
N LYS A 491 40.40 8.92 15.57
CA LYS A 491 41.18 7.68 15.51
C LYS A 491 42.34 7.82 16.47
N CYS A 492 42.48 6.88 17.40
CA CYS A 492 43.59 6.88 18.35
C CYS A 492 44.95 6.65 17.64
N TYR A 493 46.04 7.01 18.31
CA TYR A 493 47.42 6.83 17.83
C TYR A 493 47.67 5.39 17.32
N TYR A 494 47.26 4.40 18.10
CA TYR A 494 47.45 2.98 17.78
C TYR A 494 46.74 2.51 16.50
N CYS A 495 45.55 3.05 16.21
CA CYS A 495 44.82 2.74 14.98
C CYS A 495 45.31 3.54 13.76
N ARG A 496 46.02 4.66 13.96
CA ARG A 496 46.54 5.50 12.87
C ARG A 496 47.86 4.97 12.32
N PHE A 497 48.80 4.62 13.19
CA PHE A 497 50.21 4.44 12.81
C PHE A 497 50.68 2.98 12.71
N ARG A 498 49.82 1.98 12.95
CA ARG A 498 50.20 0.56 12.84
C ARG A 498 49.70 -0.04 11.51
N GLY A 499 50.47 0.13 10.43
CA GLY A 499 50.48 -0.70 9.20
C GLY A 499 49.15 -1.09 8.51
N PRO A 500 49.22 -1.98 7.48
CA PRO A 500 48.04 -2.54 6.82
C PRO A 500 47.22 -3.49 7.74
N PRO A 501 45.94 -3.75 7.42
CA PRO A 501 44.97 -4.37 8.33
C PRO A 501 45.36 -5.74 8.89
N GLN A 502 46.13 -6.53 8.15
CA GLN A 502 46.45 -7.92 8.46
C GLN A 502 47.56 -8.09 9.51
N SER A 503 48.37 -7.04 9.75
CA SER A 503 49.50 -7.05 10.69
C SER A 503 49.29 -6.13 11.90
N ARG A 504 48.05 -5.65 12.12
CA ARG A 504 47.69 -4.75 13.23
C ARG A 504 47.58 -5.50 14.55
N ARG A 505 48.52 -5.26 15.47
CA ARG A 505 48.30 -5.59 16.89
C ARG A 505 47.09 -4.81 17.42
N PRO A 506 46.23 -5.42 18.26
CA PRO A 506 45.07 -4.74 18.82
C PRO A 506 45.49 -3.51 19.64
N SER A 507 44.70 -2.44 19.56
CA SER A 507 44.90 -1.25 20.39
C SER A 507 44.82 -1.62 21.87
N PRO A 508 45.68 -1.08 22.74
CA PRO A 508 45.70 -1.46 24.15
C PRO A 508 44.55 -0.76 24.88
N VAL A 509 43.36 -1.37 24.83
CA VAL A 509 42.16 -0.91 25.52
C VAL A 509 41.99 -1.67 26.83
N VAL A 510 41.44 -1.00 27.84
CA VAL A 510 40.88 -1.64 29.05
C VAL A 510 39.42 -1.24 29.18
N GLU A 511 38.57 -2.19 29.55
CA GLU A 511 37.13 -1.99 29.69
C GLU A 511 36.76 -1.67 31.13
N CYS A 512 35.99 -0.61 31.35
CA CYS A 512 35.54 -0.21 32.67
C CYS A 512 34.46 -1.15 33.20
N HIS A 513 34.63 -1.71 34.39
CA HIS A 513 33.67 -2.66 34.98
C HIS A 513 32.29 -2.05 35.28
N LYS A 514 32.18 -0.72 35.45
CA LYS A 514 30.90 -0.02 35.77
C LYS A 514 30.09 0.36 34.55
N CYS A 515 30.74 0.96 33.55
CA CYS A 515 30.07 1.54 32.38
C CYS A 515 30.35 0.81 31.06
N LEU A 516 31.26 -0.17 31.06
CA LEU A 516 31.71 -0.93 29.89
C LEU A 516 32.33 -0.06 28.78
N ASN A 517 32.68 1.19 29.07
CA ASN A 517 33.47 2.01 28.16
C ASN A 517 34.90 1.50 28.10
N ARG A 518 35.48 1.53 26.91
CA ARG A 518 36.87 1.18 26.67
C ARG A 518 37.74 2.43 26.69
N MET A 519 38.84 2.39 27.43
CA MET A 519 39.83 3.46 27.50
C MET A 519 41.16 2.96 26.94
N ILE A 520 41.85 3.79 26.17
CA ILE A 520 43.22 3.46 25.74
C ILE A 520 44.14 3.51 26.96
N TRP A 521 44.73 2.39 27.34
CA TRP A 521 45.74 2.31 28.40
C TRP A 521 46.82 1.29 28.03
N PRO A 522 47.96 1.74 27.49
CA PRO A 522 49.05 0.86 27.08
C PRO A 522 49.65 0.11 28.26
N HIS A 523 49.97 -1.18 28.05
CA HIS A 523 50.43 -2.08 29.11
C HIS A 523 51.67 -1.54 29.86
N ALA A 524 52.60 -0.91 29.15
CA ALA A 524 53.81 -0.31 29.73
C ALA A 524 53.55 0.80 30.76
N TYR A 525 52.34 1.37 30.78
CA TYR A 525 51.96 2.46 31.70
C TYR A 525 50.91 2.02 32.74
N ARG A 526 50.63 0.72 32.84
CA ARG A 526 49.72 0.19 33.86
C ARG A 526 50.50 -0.05 35.17
N PRO A 527 49.93 0.29 36.34
CA PRO A 527 50.53 -0.05 37.63
C PRO A 527 50.77 -1.57 37.77
N ALA A 528 51.77 -1.99 38.53
CA ALA A 528 52.03 -3.41 38.78
C ALA A 528 50.84 -4.12 39.49
N SER A 529 50.05 -3.37 40.28
CA SER A 529 48.85 -3.84 40.96
C SER A 529 47.57 -3.72 40.11
N PHE A 530 47.68 -3.47 38.81
CA PHE A 530 46.52 -3.24 37.94
C PHE A 530 45.75 -4.53 37.67
N ALA A 531 44.47 -4.53 38.02
CA ALA A 531 43.53 -5.61 37.72
C ALA A 531 42.52 -5.11 36.67
N GLU A 532 42.43 -5.82 35.53
CA GLU A 532 41.58 -5.41 34.40
C GLU A 532 40.09 -5.49 34.72
N ASP A 533 39.67 -6.48 35.50
CA ASP A 533 38.29 -6.74 35.92
C ASP A 533 37.78 -5.73 36.97
N ALA A 534 38.68 -5.12 37.74
CA ALA A 534 38.37 -4.10 38.75
C ALA A 534 38.54 -2.66 38.23
N PHE A 535 38.92 -2.46 36.96
CA PHE A 535 39.21 -1.14 36.43
C PHE A 535 37.97 -0.23 36.37
N THR A 536 38.04 0.94 36.98
CA THR A 536 37.05 2.03 36.85
C THR A 536 37.65 3.17 36.02
N CYS A 537 36.94 3.63 34.99
CA CYS A 537 37.42 4.74 34.18
C CYS A 537 37.31 6.11 34.90
N PRO A 538 38.14 7.10 34.52
CA PRO A 538 38.14 8.43 35.15
C PRO A 538 36.77 9.13 35.15
N HIS A 539 35.94 8.84 34.14
CA HIS A 539 34.59 9.40 34.04
C HIS A 539 33.63 8.81 35.08
N CYS A 540 33.74 7.52 35.38
CA CYS A 540 32.96 6.90 36.45
C CYS A 540 33.43 7.34 37.83
N GLU A 541 34.74 7.54 38.02
CA GLU A 541 35.31 8.08 39.26
C GLU A 541 34.85 9.53 39.51
N SER A 542 34.75 10.34 38.45
CA SER A 542 34.29 11.73 38.54
C SER A 542 32.76 11.88 38.59
N GLY A 543 32.00 10.79 38.61
CA GLY A 543 30.52 10.82 38.67
C GLY A 543 29.82 11.30 37.39
N LEU A 544 30.48 11.27 36.23
CA LEU A 544 29.85 11.66 34.97
C LEU A 544 28.84 10.59 34.50
N PRO A 545 27.74 11.00 33.82
CA PRO A 545 26.84 10.06 33.15
C PRO A 545 27.59 9.30 32.04
N THR A 546 27.92 8.04 32.31
CA THR A 546 28.75 7.18 31.43
C THR A 546 27.95 6.16 30.63
N THR A 547 26.62 6.25 30.70
CA THR A 547 25.66 5.53 29.88
C THR A 547 24.72 6.52 29.22
N MET A 548 24.29 6.20 28.01
CA MET A 548 23.30 6.99 27.28
C MET A 548 22.16 6.10 26.77
N GLU A 549 20.99 6.70 26.64
CA GLU A 549 19.84 6.09 26.00
C GLU A 549 19.83 6.46 24.52
N LEU A 550 19.68 5.45 23.68
CA LEU A 550 19.60 5.57 22.24
C LEU A 550 18.29 4.97 21.77
N GLU A 551 17.47 5.78 21.10
CA GLU A 551 16.32 5.27 20.37
C GLU A 551 16.81 4.48 19.15
N VAL A 552 16.48 3.19 19.13
CA VAL A 552 16.84 2.25 18.07
C VAL A 552 15.65 1.41 17.64
N THR A 553 15.81 0.62 16.59
CA THR A 553 14.82 -0.41 16.21
C THR A 553 15.48 -1.78 16.19
N ALA A 554 14.68 -2.85 16.24
CA ALA A 554 15.22 -4.21 16.11
C ALA A 554 15.96 -4.42 14.79
N ARG A 555 15.51 -3.77 13.69
CA ARG A 555 16.21 -3.76 12.41
C ARG A 555 17.58 -3.09 12.47
N GLN A 556 17.71 -1.99 13.23
CA GLN A 556 18.99 -1.32 13.41
C GLN A 556 19.96 -2.16 14.24
N ILE A 557 19.48 -2.81 15.30
CA ILE A 557 20.29 -3.76 16.10
C ILE A 557 20.72 -4.96 15.24
N ALA A 558 19.82 -5.46 14.38
CA ALA A 558 20.11 -6.59 13.50
C ALA A 558 21.18 -6.30 12.45
N ALA A 559 21.45 -5.02 12.13
CA ALA A 559 22.55 -4.68 11.22
C ALA A 559 23.93 -5.08 11.77
N GLU A 560 24.07 -5.20 13.10
CA GLU A 560 25.30 -5.66 13.75
C GLU A 560 25.20 -7.09 14.32
N ASN A 561 24.00 -7.55 14.69
CA ASN A 561 23.82 -8.81 15.43
C ASN A 561 23.03 -9.89 14.68
N THR A 562 22.58 -9.61 13.45
CA THR A 562 21.54 -10.38 12.73
C THR A 562 20.18 -10.39 13.47
N LEU A 563 19.17 -11.07 12.91
CA LEU A 563 17.87 -11.27 13.56
C LEU A 563 17.78 -12.56 14.39
N ALA A 564 18.88 -13.31 14.50
CA ALA A 564 18.93 -14.61 15.19
C ALA A 564 18.54 -14.55 16.67
N TRP A 565 18.62 -13.37 17.30
CA TRP A 565 18.20 -13.14 18.68
C TRP A 565 16.67 -12.99 18.84
N LEU A 566 15.94 -12.79 17.74
CA LEU A 566 14.47 -12.73 17.72
C LEU A 566 13.84 -13.98 17.12
N ILE A 567 14.48 -14.57 16.12
CA ILE A 567 13.92 -15.70 15.37
C ILE A 567 15.03 -16.58 14.83
N ARG A 568 14.83 -17.90 14.87
CA ARG A 568 15.71 -18.90 14.26
C ARG A 568 14.87 -19.90 13.48
N ASP A 569 15.32 -20.23 12.26
CA ASP A 569 14.87 -21.43 11.53
C ASP A 569 15.91 -22.53 11.75
N ALA A 570 15.46 -23.68 12.27
CA ALA A 570 16.33 -24.83 12.53
C ALA A 570 16.97 -25.39 11.24
N MET A 571 16.33 -25.21 10.08
CA MET A 571 16.82 -25.71 8.78
C MET A 571 17.66 -24.70 8.01
N ASP A 572 17.50 -23.39 8.28
CA ASP A 572 18.28 -22.32 7.66
C ASP A 572 18.64 -21.24 8.70
N PRO A 573 19.60 -21.53 9.61
CA PRO A 573 19.93 -20.64 10.74
C PRO A 573 20.54 -19.30 10.31
N ASP A 574 21.14 -19.25 9.13
CA ASP A 574 21.87 -18.08 8.62
C ASP A 574 20.94 -17.05 7.96
N ARG A 575 19.70 -17.45 7.62
CA ARG A 575 18.73 -16.58 6.96
C ARG A 575 17.57 -16.24 7.89
N SER A 576 17.22 -14.95 7.93
CA SER A 576 16.03 -14.50 8.65
C SER A 576 14.74 -15.05 8.00
N PRO A 577 13.87 -15.73 8.76
CA PRO A 577 12.57 -16.20 8.27
C PRO A 577 11.55 -15.07 8.05
N PHE A 578 11.82 -13.88 8.60
CA PHE A 578 11.03 -12.69 8.31
C PHE A 578 11.23 -12.24 6.86
N THR A 579 10.17 -12.31 6.06
CA THR A 579 10.16 -12.01 4.62
C THR A 579 9.19 -10.90 4.23
N GLY A 580 8.37 -10.42 5.17
CA GLY A 580 7.30 -9.46 4.94
C GLY A 580 6.06 -10.06 4.24
N ARG A 581 6.08 -11.33 3.85
CA ARG A 581 4.99 -11.99 3.11
C ARG A 581 3.79 -12.31 4.03
N SER A 582 2.65 -12.65 3.42
CA SER A 582 1.46 -13.08 4.17
C SER A 582 1.71 -14.41 4.88
N LEU A 583 1.01 -14.64 6.00
CA LEU A 583 1.10 -15.91 6.73
C LEU A 583 0.66 -17.10 5.86
N PHE A 584 -0.31 -16.89 4.96
CA PHE A 584 -0.69 -17.89 3.97
C PHE A 584 0.48 -18.32 3.08
N ASN A 585 1.32 -17.38 2.62
CA ASN A 585 2.50 -17.70 1.82
C ASN A 585 3.53 -18.49 2.64
N THR A 586 3.76 -18.06 3.88
CA THR A 586 4.65 -18.73 4.84
C THR A 586 4.22 -20.18 5.09
N ILE A 587 2.94 -20.41 5.36
CA ILE A 587 2.39 -21.75 5.61
C ILE A 587 2.31 -22.58 4.34
N SER A 588 1.96 -22.00 3.19
CA SER A 588 1.97 -22.72 1.91
C SER A 588 3.36 -23.22 1.53
N ALA A 589 4.41 -22.49 1.91
CA ALA A 589 5.80 -22.87 1.63
C ALA A 589 6.37 -23.90 2.62
N MET A 590 6.06 -23.80 3.91
CA MET A 590 6.67 -24.64 4.95
C MET A 590 5.77 -25.75 5.50
N GLY A 591 4.45 -25.66 5.27
CA GLY A 591 3.45 -26.48 5.97
C GLY A 591 3.25 -26.05 7.42
N THR A 592 2.14 -26.50 8.01
CA THR A 592 1.79 -26.22 9.42
C THR A 592 2.75 -26.89 10.40
N ASP A 593 3.08 -28.16 10.17
CA ASP A 593 3.98 -28.94 11.03
C ASP A 593 5.43 -28.47 10.87
N GLY A 594 5.82 -28.15 9.64
CA GLY A 594 7.13 -27.58 9.35
C GLY A 594 7.34 -26.24 10.05
N PHE A 595 6.32 -25.38 10.07
CA PHE A 595 6.41 -24.11 10.80
C PHE A 595 6.63 -24.33 12.31
N LEU A 596 5.82 -25.17 12.95
CA LEU A 596 5.90 -25.44 14.40
C LEU A 596 7.24 -26.04 14.83
N THR A 597 7.83 -26.90 14.00
CA THR A 597 9.07 -27.61 14.32
C THR A 597 10.33 -26.82 13.99
N ARG A 598 10.27 -25.98 12.95
CA ARG A 598 11.45 -25.25 12.44
C ARG A 598 11.62 -23.87 13.05
N ILE A 599 10.53 -23.16 13.33
CA ILE A 599 10.58 -21.74 13.72
C ILE A 599 10.56 -21.59 15.23
N ALA A 600 11.65 -21.06 15.78
CA ALA A 600 11.75 -20.67 17.19
C ALA A 600 11.78 -19.14 17.32
N LEU A 601 10.82 -18.58 18.06
CA LEU A 601 10.76 -17.16 18.41
C LEU A 601 11.42 -16.92 19.77
N PHE A 602 12.15 -15.81 19.89
CA PHE A 602 12.91 -15.40 21.07
C PHE A 602 13.82 -16.53 21.62
N PRO A 603 14.74 -17.07 20.80
CA PRO A 603 15.65 -18.10 21.26
C PRO A 603 16.56 -17.58 22.38
N PRO A 604 17.10 -18.47 23.24
CA PRO A 604 18.05 -18.10 24.28
C PRO A 604 19.23 -17.32 23.68
N GLN A 605 19.57 -16.21 24.33
CA GLN A 605 20.62 -15.33 23.84
C GLN A 605 21.99 -15.78 24.35
N GLU A 606 22.85 -16.26 23.45
CA GLU A 606 24.21 -16.72 23.78
C GLU A 606 25.24 -15.58 23.78
N THR A 607 25.02 -14.55 22.96
CA THR A 607 25.97 -13.44 22.76
C THR A 607 25.32 -12.10 23.13
N ALA A 608 26.08 -11.21 23.79
CA ALA A 608 25.61 -9.86 24.09
C ALA A 608 25.31 -9.07 22.80
N LEU A 609 24.13 -8.44 22.72
CA LEU A 609 23.77 -7.59 21.58
C LEU A 609 24.63 -6.32 21.59
N THR A 610 25.02 -5.85 20.41
CA THR A 610 25.76 -4.60 20.24
C THR A 610 24.98 -3.57 19.42
N GLN A 611 25.23 -2.30 19.68
CA GLN A 611 24.80 -1.20 18.81
C GLN A 611 25.96 -0.21 18.69
N SER A 612 26.29 0.19 17.46
CA SER A 612 27.50 0.96 17.16
C SER A 612 28.80 0.30 17.65
N ALA A 613 28.85 -1.03 17.63
CA ALA A 613 29.92 -1.88 18.18
C ALA A 613 30.13 -1.73 19.71
N LYS A 614 29.09 -1.30 20.44
CA LYS A 614 29.08 -1.24 21.91
C LYS A 614 28.03 -2.17 22.49
N PRO A 615 28.27 -2.84 23.63
CA PRO A 615 27.31 -3.75 24.23
C PRO A 615 26.05 -3.01 24.72
N ILE A 616 24.88 -3.57 24.44
CA ILE A 616 23.58 -3.11 24.95
C ILE A 616 23.41 -3.68 26.36
N ARG A 617 23.24 -2.81 27.35
CA ARG A 617 23.14 -3.20 28.77
C ARG A 617 21.78 -3.75 29.17
N ASN A 618 20.74 -3.41 28.41
CA ASN A 618 19.35 -3.71 28.74
C ASN A 618 18.66 -4.60 27.70
N ALA A 619 19.39 -5.55 27.10
CA ALA A 619 18.83 -6.45 26.08
C ALA A 619 17.56 -7.18 26.57
N GLY A 620 17.50 -7.56 27.84
CA GLY A 620 16.29 -8.15 28.46
C GLY A 620 15.07 -7.23 28.45
N ASP A 621 15.24 -5.93 28.67
CA ASP A 621 14.14 -4.96 28.62
C ASP A 621 13.63 -4.80 27.18
N LEU A 622 14.53 -4.82 26.20
CA LEU A 622 14.18 -4.77 24.79
C LEU A 622 13.35 -6.00 24.37
N LEU A 623 13.79 -7.19 24.78
CA LEU A 623 13.07 -8.44 24.56
C LEU A 623 11.70 -8.43 25.24
N SER A 624 11.62 -7.97 26.49
CA SER A 624 10.36 -7.86 27.24
C SER A 624 9.38 -6.90 26.55
N THR A 625 9.88 -5.80 25.99
CA THR A 625 9.04 -4.85 25.23
C THR A 625 8.45 -5.52 23.98
N LEU A 626 9.27 -6.26 23.22
CA LEU A 626 8.81 -6.98 22.03
C LEU A 626 7.85 -8.14 22.37
N GLN A 627 8.10 -8.86 23.47
CA GLN A 627 7.17 -9.86 24.00
C GLN A 627 5.85 -9.23 24.48
N GLY A 628 5.89 -8.01 24.99
CA GLY A 628 4.71 -7.21 25.34
C GLY A 628 3.82 -6.93 24.13
N PHE A 629 4.40 -6.61 22.96
CA PHE A 629 3.65 -6.48 21.71
C PHE A 629 3.00 -7.79 21.28
N VAL A 630 3.70 -8.92 21.41
CA VAL A 630 3.16 -10.26 21.12
C VAL A 630 1.98 -10.59 22.04
N THR A 631 2.15 -10.36 23.34
CA THR A 631 1.11 -10.66 24.35
C THR A 631 -0.14 -9.82 24.13
N SER A 632 0.03 -8.54 23.80
CA SER A 632 -1.09 -7.63 23.50
C SER A 632 -1.64 -7.80 22.08
N ARG A 633 -0.96 -8.57 21.21
CA ARG A 633 -1.23 -8.69 19.76
C ARG A 633 -1.34 -7.35 19.05
N LYS A 634 -0.55 -6.35 19.47
CA LYS A 634 -0.56 -4.99 18.92
C LYS A 634 0.69 -4.68 18.13
N THR A 635 0.53 -3.87 17.09
CA THR A 635 1.63 -3.20 16.41
C THR A 635 1.92 -1.87 17.09
N SER A 636 3.19 -1.50 17.13
CA SER A 636 3.62 -0.18 17.56
C SER A 636 2.98 0.87 16.68
N GLU A 637 2.63 1.97 17.31
CA GLU A 637 1.94 3.10 16.73
C GLU A 637 2.72 4.36 17.09
N VAL A 638 3.00 5.21 16.10
CA VAL A 638 3.78 6.43 16.25
C VAL A 638 3.10 7.55 15.48
N ASP A 639 3.05 8.73 16.08
CA ASP A 639 2.41 9.88 15.47
C ASP A 639 3.30 10.54 14.42
N CYS A 640 2.66 10.97 13.33
CA CYS A 640 3.28 11.85 12.36
C CYS A 640 3.56 13.21 13.03
N SER A 641 4.81 13.67 13.01
CA SER A 641 5.20 14.94 13.63
C SER A 641 4.57 16.19 12.97
N LEU A 642 3.87 16.05 11.84
CA LEU A 642 3.23 17.16 11.13
C LEU A 642 1.69 17.16 11.26
N CYS A 643 1.04 16.01 11.06
CA CYS A 643 -0.42 15.91 11.13
C CYS A 643 -0.95 15.31 12.43
N PHE A 644 -0.09 14.80 13.30
CA PHE A 644 -0.43 14.19 14.59
C PHE A 644 -1.37 12.97 14.52
N PHE A 645 -1.62 12.44 13.32
CA PHE A 645 -2.26 11.14 13.16
C PHE A 645 -1.27 10.01 13.42
N THR A 646 -1.80 8.92 13.95
CA THR A 646 -1.05 7.74 14.34
C THR A 646 -0.87 6.78 13.16
N PHE A 647 0.36 6.31 12.97
CA PHE A 647 0.74 5.42 11.88
C PHE A 647 1.63 4.28 12.40
N ARG A 648 1.76 3.24 11.58
CA ARG A 648 2.81 2.24 11.81
C ARG A 648 4.19 2.84 11.54
N PRO A 649 5.20 2.57 12.37
CA PRO A 649 6.54 3.14 12.25
C PRO A 649 7.18 3.00 10.86
N ASP A 650 6.97 1.87 10.17
CA ASP A 650 7.51 1.57 8.85
C ASP A 650 6.93 2.46 7.73
N THR A 651 5.73 3.01 7.94
CA THR A 651 5.07 3.91 6.98
C THR A 651 5.49 5.38 7.10
N LEU A 652 6.19 5.73 8.19
CA LEU A 652 6.69 7.08 8.44
C LEU A 652 8.09 7.29 7.85
N HIS A 653 8.28 8.42 7.17
CA HIS A 653 9.55 8.80 6.54
C HIS A 653 10.32 9.80 7.41
N ALA A 654 11.65 9.78 7.35
CA ALA A 654 12.46 10.85 7.91
C ALA A 654 12.14 12.17 7.19
N ALA A 655 11.86 13.25 7.93
CA ALA A 655 11.39 14.50 7.35
C ALA A 655 12.35 15.12 6.33
N CYS A 656 13.67 14.97 6.52
CA CYS A 656 14.67 15.51 5.59
C CYS A 656 15.92 14.64 5.35
N GLY A 657 16.06 13.52 6.07
CA GLY A 657 17.19 12.60 5.94
C GLY A 657 18.54 13.11 6.48
N ARG A 658 18.61 14.29 7.09
CA ARG A 658 19.85 14.84 7.67
C ARG A 658 20.10 14.29 9.07
N ARG A 659 21.38 14.04 9.39
CA ARG A 659 21.80 13.68 10.76
C ARG A 659 21.38 14.78 11.77
N GLY A 660 20.87 14.35 12.92
CA GLY A 660 20.34 15.22 13.97
C GLY A 660 18.92 15.75 13.73
N CYS A 661 18.22 15.35 12.66
CA CYS A 661 16.78 15.58 12.53
C CYS A 661 16.04 14.26 12.79
N GLY A 662 15.50 14.09 14.00
CA GLY A 662 14.75 12.89 14.41
C GLY A 662 13.27 12.90 14.01
N GLN A 663 12.81 13.93 13.28
CA GLN A 663 11.39 14.11 12.99
C GLN A 663 10.92 13.17 11.88
N ARG A 664 9.76 12.52 12.10
CA ARG A 664 9.18 11.52 11.19
C ARG A 664 7.78 11.93 10.76
N ILE A 665 7.48 11.81 9.47
CA ILE A 665 6.21 12.28 8.90
C ILE A 665 5.65 11.27 7.91
N CYS A 666 4.32 11.22 7.78
CA CYS A 666 3.63 10.28 6.89
C CYS A 666 3.83 10.64 5.41
N THR A 667 3.57 9.67 4.53
CA THR A 667 3.69 9.83 3.07
C THR A 667 2.88 11.02 2.54
N ALA A 668 1.66 11.23 3.05
CA ALA A 668 0.82 12.35 2.64
C ALA A 668 1.47 13.69 3.00
N CYS A 669 1.94 13.84 4.26
CA CYS A 669 2.58 15.05 4.74
C CYS A 669 3.88 15.39 3.99
N ILE A 670 4.76 14.41 3.77
CA ILE A 670 6.04 14.65 3.08
C ILE A 670 5.84 14.99 1.60
N THR A 671 4.88 14.32 0.95
CA THR A 671 4.55 14.57 -0.46
C THR A 671 3.87 15.92 -0.61
N HIS A 672 2.96 16.28 0.31
CA HIS A 672 2.33 17.59 0.30
C HIS A 672 3.36 18.71 0.52
N TRP A 673 4.19 18.62 1.56
CA TRP A 673 5.15 19.67 1.90
C TRP A 673 6.14 19.95 0.77
N TYR A 674 6.84 18.92 0.27
CA TYR A 674 7.81 19.12 -0.81
C TYR A 674 7.14 19.27 -2.19
N GLY A 675 5.92 18.76 -2.37
CA GLY A 675 5.09 18.94 -3.56
C GLY A 675 4.35 20.28 -3.63
N LEU A 676 4.49 21.17 -2.64
CA LEU A 676 4.05 22.57 -2.76
C LEU A 676 4.74 23.25 -3.95
N ASN A 677 5.97 22.83 -4.25
CA ASN A 677 6.71 23.26 -5.44
C ASN A 677 6.45 22.29 -6.60
N GLY A 678 6.03 22.84 -7.74
CA GLY A 678 5.81 22.06 -8.96
C GLY A 678 5.87 22.94 -10.22
N PRO A 679 5.99 22.33 -11.41
CA PRO A 679 6.02 23.07 -12.67
C PRO A 679 4.77 23.94 -12.85
N GLY A 680 4.97 25.16 -13.36
CA GLY A 680 3.91 26.15 -13.57
C GLY A 680 3.36 26.80 -12.31
N ARG A 681 4.02 26.65 -11.14
CA ARG A 681 3.60 27.20 -9.85
C ARG A 681 4.64 28.15 -9.27
N ILE A 682 4.21 28.96 -8.30
CA ILE A 682 5.12 29.80 -7.50
C ILE A 682 6.04 28.90 -6.67
N ILE A 683 7.33 29.24 -6.64
CA ILE A 683 8.30 28.53 -5.81
C ILE A 683 8.16 29.03 -4.37
N ASN A 684 7.68 28.14 -3.51
CA ASN A 684 7.69 28.32 -2.07
C ASN A 684 9.10 27.99 -1.53
N SER A 685 9.86 29.05 -1.25
CA SER A 685 11.22 28.94 -0.71
C SER A 685 11.28 28.27 0.67
N ALA A 686 10.23 28.39 1.49
CA ALA A 686 10.18 27.73 2.79
C ALA A 686 10.02 26.20 2.65
N ALA A 687 9.30 25.75 1.62
CA ALA A 687 9.11 24.34 1.29
C ALA A 687 10.34 23.69 0.63
N LEU A 688 11.40 24.45 0.33
CA LEU A 688 12.70 23.90 -0.08
C LEU A 688 13.51 23.37 1.13
N ALA A 689 13.13 23.76 2.34
CA ALA A 689 13.77 23.34 3.58
C ALA A 689 12.90 22.33 4.35
N CYS A 690 13.55 21.59 5.26
CA CYS A 690 12.86 20.75 6.23
C CYS A 690 11.85 21.59 7.05
N PRO A 691 10.59 21.12 7.25
CA PRO A 691 9.60 21.87 8.01
C PRO A 691 9.99 22.08 9.49
N PHE A 692 10.86 21.21 10.02
CA PHE A 692 11.30 21.24 11.41
C PHE A 692 12.66 21.90 11.58
N CYS A 693 13.73 21.28 11.06
CA CYS A 693 15.10 21.77 11.30
C CYS A 693 15.55 22.87 10.34
N ARG A 694 14.71 23.28 9.38
CA ARG A 694 14.98 24.33 8.37
C ARG A 694 16.25 24.15 7.52
N ARG A 695 16.97 23.03 7.67
CA ARG A 695 18.09 22.65 6.81
C ARG A 695 17.58 22.10 5.48
N LEU A 696 18.39 22.28 4.43
CA LEU A 696 18.14 21.67 3.13
C LEU A 696 18.12 20.13 3.26
N PRO A 697 17.08 19.44 2.78
CA PRO A 697 17.00 17.99 2.82
C PRO A 697 18.14 17.31 2.06
N THR A 698 18.22 15.98 2.19
CA THR A 698 19.11 15.19 1.33
C THR A 698 18.58 15.13 -0.10
N ALA A 699 19.48 15.01 -1.08
CA ALA A 699 19.10 14.89 -2.50
C ALA A 699 18.10 13.74 -2.72
N ARG A 700 18.30 12.60 -2.04
CA ARG A 700 17.40 11.43 -2.09
C ARG A 700 15.97 11.76 -1.62
N THR A 701 15.80 12.63 -0.62
CA THR A 701 14.48 13.04 -0.15
C THR A 701 13.77 13.90 -1.19
N LEU A 702 14.48 14.90 -1.74
CA LEU A 702 13.91 15.82 -2.74
C LEU A 702 13.68 15.15 -4.10
N SER A 703 14.52 14.20 -4.50
CA SER A 703 14.30 13.45 -5.74
C SER A 703 13.05 12.59 -5.67
N LYS A 704 12.73 12.04 -4.50
CA LYS A 704 11.57 11.18 -4.29
C LYS A 704 10.26 11.95 -4.10
N PHE A 705 10.28 13.09 -3.41
CA PHE A 705 9.06 13.80 -2.98
C PHE A 705 8.95 15.24 -3.47
N GLY A 706 10.02 15.83 -3.98
CA GLY A 706 10.08 17.26 -4.36
C GLY A 706 9.74 17.54 -5.82
N MET A 707 9.09 16.61 -6.53
CA MET A 707 8.65 16.79 -7.92
C MET A 707 9.76 17.20 -8.91
N GLY A 708 11.03 16.92 -8.60
CA GLY A 708 12.16 17.35 -9.44
C GLY A 708 12.71 18.75 -9.14
N ILE A 709 12.20 19.46 -8.13
CA ILE A 709 12.62 20.84 -7.77
C ILE A 709 14.13 20.98 -7.59
N HIS A 710 14.81 19.93 -7.10
CA HIS A 710 16.25 19.90 -6.90
C HIS A 710 17.08 20.04 -8.19
N ALA A 711 16.47 19.82 -9.36
CA ALA A 711 17.10 19.93 -10.68
C ALA A 711 16.72 21.23 -11.42
N VAL A 712 15.92 22.10 -10.82
CA VAL A 712 15.46 23.35 -11.45
C VAL A 712 16.60 24.35 -11.57
N GLN A 713 16.87 24.78 -12.81
CA GLN A 713 17.87 25.80 -13.10
C GLN A 713 17.44 27.17 -12.54
N GLY A 714 18.37 27.94 -11.97
CA GLY A 714 18.08 29.26 -11.39
C GLY A 714 17.46 29.22 -9.98
N LEU A 715 17.34 28.05 -9.36
CA LEU A 715 16.74 27.93 -8.02
C LEU A 715 17.55 28.65 -6.93
N VAL A 716 18.87 28.76 -7.10
CA VAL A 716 19.75 29.49 -6.15
C VAL A 716 19.36 30.97 -6.08
N ASP A 717 19.03 31.57 -7.22
CA ASP A 717 18.59 32.96 -7.30
C ASP A 717 17.24 33.15 -6.58
N ALA A 718 16.32 32.18 -6.73
CA ALA A 718 15.06 32.16 -6.01
C ALA A 718 15.21 32.11 -4.47
N VAL A 719 16.26 31.45 -3.97
CA VAL A 719 16.58 31.42 -2.52
C VAL A 719 17.27 32.70 -2.08
N ARG A 720 18.24 33.20 -2.85
CA ARG A 720 18.98 34.43 -2.54
C ARG A 720 18.06 35.64 -2.47
N ASP A 721 17.16 35.76 -3.43
CA ASP A 721 16.34 36.96 -3.63
C ASP A 721 14.92 36.81 -3.04
N HIS A 722 14.68 35.79 -2.19
CA HIS A 722 13.35 35.46 -1.65
C HIS A 722 12.67 36.60 -0.87
N GLY A 723 13.42 37.60 -0.41
CA GLY A 723 12.90 38.78 0.29
C GLY A 723 12.43 39.89 -0.64
N THR A 724 12.96 39.96 -1.87
CA THR A 724 12.69 41.03 -2.85
C THR A 724 11.86 40.55 -4.02
N TRP A 725 11.99 39.29 -4.42
CA TRP A 725 11.28 38.72 -5.57
C TRP A 725 10.52 37.45 -5.20
N ILE A 726 9.40 37.24 -5.90
CA ILE A 726 8.68 35.97 -5.95
C ILE A 726 9.11 35.30 -7.25
N TYR A 727 9.65 34.10 -7.15
CA TYR A 727 10.01 33.28 -8.30
C TYR A 727 8.90 32.25 -8.59
N ALA A 728 8.74 31.90 -9.85
CA ALA A 728 7.88 30.82 -10.30
C ALA A 728 8.69 29.80 -11.13
N TRP A 729 8.24 28.55 -11.10
CA TRP A 729 8.81 27.48 -11.89
C TRP A 729 8.09 27.45 -13.25
N CYS A 730 8.80 27.75 -14.33
CA CYS A 730 8.23 27.70 -15.67
C CYS A 730 7.87 26.26 -16.06
N GLY A 731 6.63 26.05 -16.53
CA GLY A 731 6.17 24.76 -17.04
C GLY A 731 6.79 24.32 -18.37
N ASP A 732 7.32 25.27 -19.16
CA ASP A 732 7.89 24.99 -20.48
C ASP A 732 9.40 24.72 -20.43
N CYS A 733 10.21 25.67 -19.97
CA CYS A 733 11.67 25.53 -19.94
C CYS A 733 12.21 24.91 -18.64
N GLY A 734 11.35 24.65 -17.65
CA GLY A 734 11.73 23.99 -16.40
C GLY A 734 12.64 24.82 -15.47
N SER A 735 12.85 26.11 -15.74
CA SER A 735 13.69 26.99 -14.92
C SER A 735 12.90 27.83 -13.91
N ALA A 736 13.57 28.27 -12.85
CA ALA A 736 13.07 29.24 -11.88
C ALA A 736 13.30 30.65 -12.43
N LYS A 737 12.22 31.41 -12.57
CA LYS A 737 12.24 32.76 -13.15
C LYS A 737 11.51 33.74 -12.23
N GLN A 738 11.92 35.01 -12.26
CA GLN A 738 11.26 36.07 -11.51
C GLN A 738 9.82 36.22 -12.02
N TYR A 739 8.87 36.22 -11.09
CA TYR A 739 7.45 36.37 -11.38
C TYR A 739 6.93 37.73 -10.94
N LEU A 740 7.21 38.13 -9.70
CA LEU A 740 6.76 39.43 -9.20
C LEU A 740 7.66 39.94 -8.09
N GLU A 741 7.95 41.24 -8.07
CA GLU A 741 8.62 41.89 -6.95
C GLU A 741 7.72 41.92 -5.69
N ARG A 742 8.34 41.87 -4.52
CA ARG A 742 7.69 41.96 -3.20
C ARG A 742 7.63 43.42 -2.73
N THR A 743 7.04 44.29 -3.54
CA THR A 743 6.69 45.67 -3.14
C THR A 743 5.40 45.66 -2.31
N CYS A 744 5.37 46.40 -1.20
CA CYS A 744 4.38 46.31 -0.13
C CYS A 744 2.91 46.31 -0.60
N ALA A 745 2.17 45.28 -0.15
CA ALA A 745 0.71 45.15 -0.09
C ALA A 745 -0.12 45.58 -1.32
N ARG A 746 -0.13 44.75 -2.37
CA ARG A 746 -1.32 44.63 -3.24
C ARG A 746 -1.78 43.17 -3.34
N GLU A 747 -3.02 42.99 -2.87
CA GLU A 747 -3.98 41.89 -3.05
C GLU A 747 -3.56 40.44 -2.75
N THR A 748 -4.45 39.75 -2.04
CA THR A 748 -4.37 38.31 -1.73
C THR A 748 -4.32 37.50 -3.03
N ARG A 749 -3.16 36.90 -3.30
CA ARG A 749 -2.85 36.26 -4.59
C ARG A 749 -3.57 34.91 -4.75
N ARG A 750 -4.17 34.68 -5.92
CA ARG A 750 -4.69 33.37 -6.34
C ARG A 750 -3.55 32.40 -6.63
N ALA A 751 -3.79 31.10 -6.44
CA ALA A 751 -2.83 30.05 -6.78
C ALA A 751 -2.50 30.09 -8.28
N LEU A 752 -1.22 30.30 -8.60
CA LEU A 752 -0.70 30.27 -9.96
C LEU A 752 -0.64 28.80 -10.43
N ALA A 753 -1.28 28.48 -11.56
CA ALA A 753 -1.23 27.16 -12.18
C ALA A 753 -0.91 27.29 -13.68
N ASN A 754 -0.11 26.37 -14.22
CA ASN A 754 0.29 26.31 -15.63
C ASN A 754 1.01 27.58 -16.13
N TRP A 755 1.83 28.19 -15.27
CA TRP A 755 2.58 29.39 -15.63
C TRP A 755 3.80 29.11 -16.52
N SER A 756 3.99 29.97 -17.51
CA SER A 756 5.16 30.02 -18.38
C SER A 756 5.85 31.37 -18.28
N CYS A 757 7.18 31.41 -18.35
CA CYS A 757 7.92 32.67 -18.34
C CYS A 757 7.68 33.45 -19.63
N GLU A 758 7.92 34.76 -19.59
CA GLU A 758 7.71 35.67 -20.72
C GLU A 758 8.50 35.22 -21.96
N GLU A 759 9.75 34.78 -21.78
CA GLU A 759 10.58 34.21 -22.84
C GLU A 759 9.87 33.06 -23.59
N CYS A 760 9.33 32.08 -22.85
CA CYS A 760 8.63 30.93 -23.43
C CYS A 760 7.29 31.31 -24.07
N VAL A 761 6.58 32.30 -23.50
CA VAL A 761 5.33 32.82 -24.07
C VAL A 761 5.60 33.56 -25.38
N ASP A 762 6.67 34.36 -25.43
CA ASP A 762 7.02 35.14 -26.61
C ASP A 762 7.58 34.26 -27.73
N GLU A 763 8.40 33.26 -27.42
CA GLU A 763 8.78 32.22 -28.38
C GLU A 763 7.56 31.52 -28.98
N ARG A 764 6.59 31.16 -28.14
CA ARG A 764 5.36 30.51 -28.61
C ARG A 764 4.55 31.44 -29.52
N ARG A 765 4.45 32.73 -29.17
CA ARG A 765 3.77 33.74 -30.01
C ARG A 765 4.48 33.94 -31.34
N GLN A 766 5.81 33.95 -31.36
CA GLN A 766 6.60 34.06 -32.60
C GLN A 766 6.40 32.85 -33.50
N ARG A 767 6.38 31.63 -32.95
CA ARG A 767 6.05 30.41 -33.70
C ARG A 767 4.64 30.46 -34.31
N ILE A 768 3.63 30.85 -33.53
CA ILE A 768 2.25 30.96 -34.03
C ILE A 768 2.14 32.06 -35.12
N ARG A 769 2.83 33.20 -34.96
CA ARG A 769 2.85 34.25 -35.98
C ARG A 769 3.49 33.76 -37.28
N THR A 770 4.68 33.16 -37.20
CA THR A 770 5.38 32.61 -38.36
C THR A 770 4.58 31.51 -39.06
N GLU A 771 3.92 30.63 -38.30
CA GLU A 771 3.01 29.61 -38.85
C GLU A 771 1.78 30.21 -39.53
N ARG A 772 1.19 31.25 -38.95
CA ARG A 772 0.03 31.96 -39.53
C ARG A 772 0.41 32.75 -40.77
N ASP A 773 1.57 33.38 -40.78
CA ASP A 773 2.10 34.11 -41.93
C ASP A 773 2.43 33.11 -43.07
N LEU A 774 3.01 31.95 -42.75
CA LEU A 774 3.18 30.85 -43.72
C LEU A 774 1.83 30.34 -44.25
N ALA A 775 0.84 30.15 -43.39
CA ALA A 775 -0.49 29.69 -43.78
C ALA A 775 -1.21 30.72 -44.67
N GLY A 776 -1.02 32.01 -44.41
CA GLY A 776 -1.52 33.12 -45.24
C GLY A 776 -0.91 33.10 -46.65
N MET A 777 0.41 32.97 -46.76
CA MET A 777 1.09 32.87 -48.06
C MET A 777 0.68 31.59 -48.83
N MET A 778 0.44 30.48 -48.12
CA MET A 778 -0.03 29.22 -48.72
C MET A 778 -1.47 29.31 -49.25
N ALA A 779 -2.34 30.07 -48.60
CA ALA A 779 -3.72 30.27 -49.04
C ALA A 779 -3.82 31.13 -50.31
N GLU A 780 -2.94 32.14 -50.48
CA GLU A 780 -2.91 33.01 -51.67
C GLU A 780 -2.40 32.29 -52.94
N THR A 781 -1.55 31.27 -52.79
CA THR A 781 -0.88 30.63 -53.95
C THR A 781 -1.64 29.43 -54.55
N ARG A 782 -2.79 29.01 -53.98
CA ARG A 782 -3.59 27.83 -54.42
C ARG A 782 -2.75 26.56 -54.70
N MET A 783 -1.69 26.33 -53.93
CA MET A 783 -0.85 25.13 -54.10
C MET A 783 -1.39 23.97 -53.26
N SER A 784 -1.44 22.76 -53.83
CA SER A 784 -1.87 21.57 -53.10
C SER A 784 -0.90 21.27 -51.95
N GLN A 785 -1.42 20.69 -50.85
CA GLN A 785 -0.65 20.40 -49.63
C GLN A 785 0.62 19.56 -49.92
N GLY A 786 0.61 18.73 -50.97
CA GLY A 786 1.77 17.94 -51.41
C GLY A 786 2.94 18.77 -51.96
N VAL A 787 2.68 19.85 -52.70
CA VAL A 787 3.75 20.71 -53.26
C VAL A 787 4.32 21.64 -52.18
N ALA A 788 3.48 22.11 -51.25
CA ALA A 788 3.94 22.91 -50.12
C ALA A 788 4.83 22.12 -49.14
N LYS A 789 4.55 20.82 -48.95
CA LYS A 789 5.40 19.93 -48.14
C LYS A 789 6.79 19.80 -48.78
N ARG A 790 6.88 19.64 -50.11
CA ARG A 790 8.16 19.59 -50.85
C ARG A 790 8.94 20.91 -50.82
N ILE A 791 8.28 22.07 -50.95
CA ILE A 791 8.97 23.37 -50.87
C ILE A 791 9.54 23.63 -49.47
N ARG A 792 8.85 23.23 -48.39
CA ARG A 792 9.35 23.35 -47.01
C ARG A 792 10.62 22.53 -46.74
N MET A 793 10.88 21.49 -47.53
CA MET A 793 12.10 20.68 -47.45
C MET A 793 13.28 21.28 -48.23
N ILE A 794 13.10 22.38 -48.95
CA ILE A 794 14.20 23.06 -49.63
C ILE A 794 14.69 24.19 -48.72
N LYS A 795 15.92 24.09 -48.23
CA LYS A 795 16.52 25.06 -47.31
C LYS A 795 17.79 25.68 -47.93
N PRO A 796 18.03 26.99 -47.76
CA PRO A 796 19.25 27.62 -48.28
C PRO A 796 20.47 27.23 -47.45
N CYS A 797 21.61 27.04 -48.11
CA CYS A 797 22.90 26.94 -47.43
C CYS A 797 23.14 28.23 -46.64
N PRO A 798 23.45 28.17 -45.32
CA PRO A 798 23.63 29.36 -44.50
C PRO A 798 24.80 30.26 -44.93
N GLN A 799 25.73 29.73 -45.73
CA GLN A 799 26.93 30.46 -46.13
C GLN A 799 26.85 31.07 -47.54
N CYS A 800 26.39 30.31 -48.54
CA CYS A 800 26.30 30.80 -49.93
C CYS A 800 24.86 31.03 -50.42
N GLY A 801 23.85 30.67 -49.62
CA GLY A 801 22.43 30.84 -49.97
C GLY A 801 21.89 29.83 -50.99
N THR A 802 22.70 28.88 -51.48
CA THR A 802 22.25 27.88 -52.46
C THR A 802 21.16 26.98 -51.88
N MET A 803 20.02 26.90 -52.55
CA MET A 803 18.87 26.10 -52.13
C MET A 803 19.18 24.61 -52.24
N THR A 804 19.05 23.90 -51.13
CA THR A 804 19.45 22.50 -50.99
C THR A 804 18.28 21.68 -50.44
N HIS A 805 18.05 20.50 -51.02
CA HIS A 805 17.03 19.56 -50.58
C HIS A 805 17.70 18.30 -50.04
N CYS A 806 17.39 17.91 -48.80
CA CYS A 806 17.86 16.65 -48.25
C CYS A 806 16.91 15.53 -48.68
N ILE A 807 17.37 14.66 -49.57
CA ILE A 807 16.55 13.60 -50.18
C ILE A 807 16.44 12.35 -49.30
N SER A 808 17.44 12.05 -48.48
CA SER A 808 17.45 10.95 -47.51
C SER A 808 18.70 11.03 -46.60
N GLY A 809 18.70 10.29 -45.49
CA GLY A 809 19.87 10.11 -44.62
C GLY A 809 19.87 10.97 -43.36
N CYS A 810 21.07 11.37 -42.91
CA CYS A 810 21.22 12.19 -41.71
C CYS A 810 21.03 13.68 -42.02
N GLY A 811 20.61 14.46 -41.02
CA GLY A 811 20.44 15.91 -41.12
C GLY A 811 21.74 16.71 -41.25
N HIS A 812 22.88 16.10 -41.59
CA HIS A 812 24.13 16.79 -41.90
C HIS A 812 24.24 17.01 -43.41
N ILE A 813 24.33 18.26 -43.85
CA ILE A 813 24.46 18.63 -45.25
C ILE A 813 25.82 19.29 -45.48
N GLN A 814 26.56 18.77 -46.46
CA GLN A 814 27.68 19.49 -47.05
C GLN A 814 27.19 20.21 -48.30
N CYS A 815 27.47 21.52 -48.40
CA CYS A 815 27.05 22.31 -49.54
C CYS A 815 27.70 21.78 -50.83
N PRO A 816 26.91 21.47 -51.89
CA PRO A 816 27.45 20.88 -53.12
C PRO A 816 28.21 21.90 -53.99
N VAL A 817 28.15 23.19 -53.67
CA VAL A 817 28.91 24.23 -54.38
C VAL A 817 30.37 24.10 -53.99
N GLY A 818 31.22 23.72 -54.95
CA GLY A 818 32.63 23.37 -54.71
C GLY A 818 33.46 24.48 -54.05
N GLU A 819 33.11 25.75 -54.24
CA GLU A 819 33.78 26.89 -53.58
C GLU A 819 33.25 27.16 -52.15
N CYS A 820 32.09 26.62 -51.79
CA CYS A 820 31.50 26.80 -50.46
C CYS A 820 31.85 25.64 -49.53
N GLY A 821 31.54 24.40 -49.91
CA GLY A 821 31.84 23.18 -49.15
C GLY A 821 31.35 23.14 -47.70
N SER A 822 30.52 24.10 -47.27
CA SER A 822 30.14 24.31 -45.87
C SER A 822 29.30 23.16 -45.34
N HIS A 823 29.60 22.73 -44.12
CA HIS A 823 28.84 21.73 -43.38
C HIS A 823 27.80 22.43 -42.51
N TRP A 824 26.54 22.00 -42.58
CA TRP A 824 25.45 22.65 -41.86
C TRP A 824 24.34 21.67 -41.48
N CYS A 825 23.68 21.99 -40.37
CA CYS A 825 22.64 21.15 -39.79
C CYS A 825 21.31 21.45 -40.47
N TYR A 826 20.72 20.46 -41.12
CA TYR A 826 19.46 20.59 -41.83
C TYR A 826 18.27 20.86 -40.89
N PHE A 827 18.33 20.47 -39.62
CA PHE A 827 17.25 20.69 -38.66
C PHE A 827 17.10 22.18 -38.31
N CYS A 828 18.19 22.83 -37.89
CA CYS A 828 18.18 24.24 -37.48
C CYS A 828 18.58 25.22 -38.59
N GLY A 829 19.33 24.78 -39.61
CA GLY A 829 19.80 25.63 -40.71
C GLY A 829 21.16 26.31 -40.47
N ASP A 830 21.85 26.04 -39.36
CA ASP A 830 23.10 26.71 -39.00
C ASP A 830 24.35 25.96 -39.51
N SER A 831 25.42 26.72 -39.81
CA SER A 831 26.73 26.19 -40.24
C SER A 831 27.57 25.76 -39.04
N PHE A 832 28.26 24.63 -39.18
CA PHE A 832 29.15 24.07 -38.17
C PHE A 832 30.41 23.52 -38.82
N ALA A 833 31.47 23.33 -38.02
CA ALA A 833 32.61 22.52 -38.46
C ALA A 833 32.20 21.04 -38.52
N GLU A 834 32.79 20.30 -39.47
CA GLU A 834 32.46 18.90 -39.76
C GLU A 834 32.54 17.99 -38.51
N ASP A 835 33.46 18.27 -37.59
CA ASP A 835 33.70 17.50 -36.38
C ASP A 835 32.70 17.79 -35.24
N THR A 836 32.06 18.95 -35.23
CA THR A 836 31.16 19.39 -34.14
C THR A 836 29.68 19.21 -34.45
N ILE A 837 29.32 19.11 -35.74
CA ILE A 837 27.94 19.10 -36.18
C ILE A 837 27.13 17.91 -35.64
N TYR A 838 27.71 16.72 -35.55
CA TYR A 838 27.02 15.54 -35.02
C TYR A 838 26.76 15.62 -33.51
N HIS A 839 27.64 16.28 -32.75
CA HIS A 839 27.43 16.52 -31.33
C HIS A 839 26.29 17.52 -31.12
N HIS A 840 26.24 18.58 -31.93
CA HIS A 840 25.13 19.53 -31.93
C HIS A 840 23.80 18.83 -32.23
N MET A 841 23.71 18.04 -33.29
CA MET A 841 22.47 17.35 -33.67
C MET A 841 21.95 16.42 -32.56
N ASN A 842 22.82 15.60 -31.96
CA ASN A 842 22.41 14.75 -30.84
C ASN A 842 22.06 15.54 -29.58
N GLY A 843 22.85 16.56 -29.22
CA GLY A 843 22.66 17.32 -27.99
C GLY A 843 21.47 18.27 -28.00
N VAL A 844 21.16 18.87 -29.16
CA VAL A 844 20.11 19.88 -29.30
C VAL A 844 18.83 19.29 -29.88
N HIS A 845 18.93 18.35 -30.81
CA HIS A 845 17.76 17.77 -31.50
C HIS A 845 17.43 16.33 -31.08
N GLY A 846 18.29 15.69 -30.28
CA GLY A 846 18.02 14.36 -29.73
C GLY A 846 18.22 13.19 -30.72
N GLY A 847 18.80 13.45 -31.90
CA GLY A 847 19.10 12.44 -32.92
C GLY A 847 19.69 13.05 -34.19
N ILE A 848 20.20 12.20 -35.10
CA ILE A 848 20.89 12.66 -36.34
C ILE A 848 20.17 12.29 -37.63
N TYR A 849 19.22 11.36 -37.60
CA TYR A 849 18.51 10.87 -38.79
C TYR A 849 17.19 11.62 -39.00
N LEU A 850 16.86 11.87 -40.26
CA LEU A 850 15.54 12.36 -40.63
C LEU A 850 14.53 11.21 -40.49
N ALA A 851 13.33 11.48 -39.95
CA ALA A 851 12.28 10.48 -39.88
C ALA A 851 11.81 10.13 -41.30
N GLU A 852 11.89 8.86 -41.70
CA GLU A 852 11.42 8.39 -43.00
C GLU A 852 9.93 8.71 -43.15
N THR A 853 9.58 9.44 -44.21
CA THR A 853 8.19 9.64 -44.59
C THR A 853 7.84 8.57 -45.62
N ASP A 854 6.96 7.64 -45.27
CA ASP A 854 6.39 6.64 -46.18
C ASP A 854 5.74 7.35 -47.38
N ASP A 855 6.49 7.50 -48.47
CA ASP A 855 6.01 7.85 -49.80
C ASP A 855 6.22 6.62 -50.71
N GLU A 856 5.57 5.50 -50.38
CA GLU A 856 5.24 4.42 -51.33
C GLU A 856 3.74 4.48 -51.61
N ASP A 857 3.37 5.09 -52.74
CA ASP A 857 2.31 4.62 -53.65
C ASP A 857 1.95 5.76 -54.63
N THR A 858 2.66 5.80 -55.76
CA THR A 858 2.06 6.04 -57.08
C THR A 858 3.07 5.70 -58.17
N ASP A 859 2.65 4.75 -59.00
CA ASP A 859 3.23 4.24 -60.25
C ASP A 859 4.20 3.04 -60.17
N LEU A 860 3.57 1.87 -60.39
CA LEU A 860 4.03 0.50 -60.75
C LEU A 860 4.19 -0.54 -59.64
#